data_AF-A0A965G8F6-F1
#
_entry.id   AF-A0A965G8F6-F1
#
_cell.length_a   1.000
_cell.length_b   1.000
_cell.length_c   1.000
_cell.angle_alpha   90.00
_cell.angle_beta   90.00
_cell.angle_gamma   90.00
#
_symmetry.space_group_name_H-M   'P 1'
#
loop_
_entity.id
_entity.type
_entity.pdbx_description
1 polymer ?
#
loop_
_entity_poly.entity_id
_entity_poly.type
_entity_poly.pdbx_seq_one_letter_code
_entity_poly.pdbx_strand_id
1 'polypeptide(L)'
;ADTPASSTVATVDFKGLNGREAELRALGIRISGRSGTTAAQDLEPEYVAISADGSKAYVTFQENNAIGVVNLTGTGAPSLASLRSLGVQDYLRGQASFTAYDLSVPSPGNTSGGALVPGGGLSGLYYTGRDSLGRLSFLSPADRGPNGNTASKDVVKADGTPGTDGTADPVQPFLLPDYQARYYKIALDERSGVVSVVGEVKLTQKDGRTPISGRSNGKGDQIPVDASGNLLAYDPYGADLESIVQDKEGNIWVSDEYRPAIYKFSPTGQLIERYVPVGAGLAAGLSAGALGVETLPAEYAKRQTNRGFEGMAYDATGGKLYAFVQSPLDDVGSNDGTKGSLVRILEVDASNGKPTSEYLYPMAGKGSVTGSDVQLYENKVDKIGDAVYDPSRQVFYVVERDSTPGALSYKQVFEVSLKGASNILGNNIANEENLSIDNLAGQGVKLANKVLLTNLASLGYAAEKVEGLALLPDGRFAVVNDNDFGVTSLDAAAYNALSTADKAKYALASDINGSKTYVYANPVDARTQLGLVSFSPTFIDTDDKDGGIKLAKNQNLYGLRMPDGINAYQAKGVDGTTQTFTVIANEGDGRVRPDGDYTAGGTTTKSESVYSDELRSGVTGTGTDTRLKIVSDQGNYDASTPAYEQKFAFGGRSITILDSLGNVVWDSGDLIDRAAIAAGIYDDGRSDDKGSEPENMAIATIGVRSFAFVGLERGTSSSVATFDITNPYSAYLVGFQKSATGVISPEGIAVIPAAQSPNGKDLLLVSNEVSKDLEIKQINPSFSLQILHYYGESGTLGIKTAPIMGALIDKFDDQFANTLVIGEGDSFIP
;
A
#
# COMPACT_ATOMS: atom_id res chain seq x y z
N ALA A 1 -12.98 17.20 48.19
CA ALA A 1 -11.76 17.45 47.39
C ALA A 1 -11.02 16.14 47.37
N ASP A 2 -11.27 15.34 46.34
CA ASP A 2 -10.48 14.12 46.11
C ASP A 2 -9.09 14.58 45.70
N THR A 3 -8.16 14.51 46.63
CA THR A 3 -6.73 14.53 46.29
C THR A 3 -6.53 13.43 45.26
N PRO A 4 -6.00 13.70 44.05
CA PRO A 4 -5.71 12.63 43.11
C PRO A 4 -4.87 11.58 43.84
N ALA A 5 -5.38 10.35 43.93
CA ALA A 5 -4.60 9.22 44.41
C ALA A 5 -3.24 9.26 43.71
N SER A 6 -2.15 9.02 44.42
CA SER A 6 -0.78 9.14 43.90
C SER A 6 -0.72 8.62 42.46
N SER A 7 -0.63 9.53 41.49
CA SER A 7 -0.72 9.18 40.08
C SER A 7 0.41 8.22 39.77
N THR A 8 0.07 7.01 39.31
CA THR A 8 1.08 6.10 38.77
C THR A 8 1.51 6.67 37.43
N VAL A 9 2.68 7.32 37.39
CA VAL A 9 3.24 7.89 36.17
C VAL A 9 4.13 6.82 35.53
N ALA A 10 3.86 6.52 34.26
CA ALA A 10 4.73 5.73 33.40
C ALA A 10 5.26 6.62 32.28
N THR A 11 6.55 6.51 31.97
CA THR A 11 7.20 7.25 30.88
C THR A 11 7.45 6.30 29.73
N VAL A 12 6.85 6.59 28.57
CA VAL A 12 7.20 5.97 27.30
C VAL A 12 8.26 6.85 26.65
N ASP A 13 9.47 6.33 26.44
CA ASP A 13 10.54 7.06 25.74
C ASP A 13 10.82 6.47 24.35
N PHE A 14 11.56 7.23 23.53
CA PHE A 14 11.84 6.86 22.14
C PHE A 14 13.29 6.43 21.92
N LYS A 15 14.07 6.20 22.98
CA LYS A 15 15.52 5.94 22.85
C LYS A 15 15.83 4.66 22.08
N GLY A 16 14.90 3.70 22.08
CA GLY A 16 15.00 2.48 21.26
C GLY A 16 15.04 2.73 19.75
N LEU A 17 14.70 3.95 19.30
CA LEU A 17 14.75 4.35 17.89
C LEU A 17 16.07 5.04 17.49
N ASN A 18 16.95 5.35 18.45
CA ASN A 18 18.24 5.98 18.15
C ASN A 18 19.13 5.02 17.33
N GLY A 19 19.79 5.53 16.31
CA GLY A 19 20.60 4.72 15.38
C GLY A 19 19.77 4.01 14.29
N ARG A 20 18.50 4.42 14.14
CA ARG A 20 17.57 3.96 13.09
C ARG A 20 17.08 5.10 12.20
N GLU A 21 17.74 6.24 12.24
CA GLU A 21 17.30 7.45 11.56
C GLU A 21 17.23 7.25 10.03
N ALA A 22 18.12 6.45 9.45
CA ALA A 22 18.08 6.12 8.02
C ALA A 22 16.94 5.15 7.69
N GLU A 23 16.69 4.14 8.55
CA GLU A 23 15.54 3.25 8.40
C GLU A 23 14.20 4.00 8.45
N LEU A 24 14.03 4.90 9.43
CA LEU A 24 12.82 5.72 9.57
C LEU A 24 12.59 6.57 8.31
N ARG A 25 13.64 7.22 7.78
CA ARG A 25 13.54 7.99 6.52
C ARG A 25 13.22 7.12 5.32
N ALA A 26 13.84 5.95 5.20
CA ALA A 26 13.57 5.01 4.11
C ALA A 26 12.11 4.50 4.12
N LEU A 27 11.44 4.56 5.27
CA LEU A 27 10.05 4.18 5.47
C LEU A 27 9.08 5.38 5.49
N GLY A 28 9.56 6.56 5.10
CA GLY A 28 8.73 7.76 4.93
C GLY A 28 8.43 8.53 6.22
N ILE A 29 9.04 8.15 7.36
CA ILE A 29 9.00 8.96 8.57
C ILE A 29 10.06 10.04 8.43
N ARG A 30 9.64 11.29 8.53
CA ARG A 30 10.57 12.42 8.43
C ARG A 30 11.39 12.50 9.70
N ILE A 31 12.72 12.51 9.57
CA ILE A 31 13.66 12.77 10.66
C ILE A 31 14.54 13.92 10.18
N SER A 32 14.17 15.13 10.60
CA SER A 32 14.72 16.39 10.08
C SER A 32 16.22 16.54 10.32
N GLY A 33 16.70 15.92 11.41
CA GLY A 33 18.10 15.62 11.62
C GLY A 33 19.04 16.81 11.44
N ARG A 34 18.99 17.81 12.33
CA ARG A 34 20.18 18.66 12.55
C ARG A 34 21.36 17.72 12.81
N SER A 35 22.52 17.99 12.21
CA SER A 35 23.70 17.13 12.39
C SER A 35 23.94 16.84 13.89
N GLY A 36 23.91 15.56 14.26
CA GLY A 36 24.09 15.09 15.64
C GLY A 36 22.81 14.90 16.48
N THR A 37 21.61 15.13 15.96
CA THR A 37 20.35 14.81 16.68
C THR A 37 19.94 13.36 16.46
N THR A 38 19.58 12.66 17.54
CA THR A 38 19.08 11.29 17.48
C THR A 38 17.58 11.25 17.16
N ALA A 39 17.06 10.11 16.68
CA ALA A 39 15.63 9.92 16.43
C ALA A 39 14.76 10.33 17.63
N ALA A 40 15.14 9.91 18.85
CA ALA A 40 14.41 10.26 20.06
C ALA A 40 14.38 11.75 20.41
N GLN A 41 15.38 12.53 19.95
CA GLN A 41 15.43 13.99 20.11
C GLN A 41 14.70 14.73 18.98
N ASP A 42 14.56 14.05 17.84
CA ASP A 42 13.86 14.58 16.68
C ASP A 42 12.35 14.34 16.80
N LEU A 43 11.90 13.22 17.35
CA LEU A 43 10.47 12.94 17.55
C LEU A 43 9.84 13.88 18.59
N GLU A 44 8.84 14.65 18.15
CA GLU A 44 8.10 15.63 18.95
C GLU A 44 6.62 15.21 19.03
N PRO A 45 6.20 14.47 20.08
CA PRO A 45 4.79 14.11 20.26
C PRO A 45 3.97 15.33 20.67
N GLU A 46 2.78 15.49 20.09
CA GLU A 46 1.99 16.70 20.25
C GLU A 46 0.59 16.45 20.82
N TYR A 47 -0.27 15.74 20.08
CA TYR A 47 -1.64 15.43 20.48
C TYR A 47 -1.87 13.94 20.65
N VAL A 48 -2.91 13.61 21.43
CA VAL A 48 -3.26 12.21 21.73
C VAL A 48 -4.77 11.98 21.64
N ALA A 49 -5.16 10.89 20.98
CA ALA A 49 -6.51 10.36 21.00
C ALA A 49 -6.53 8.99 21.68
N ILE A 50 -7.57 8.70 22.46
CA ILE A 50 -7.71 7.44 23.19
C ILE A 50 -8.80 6.61 22.52
N SER A 51 -8.50 5.33 22.28
CA SER A 51 -9.49 4.34 21.83
C SER A 51 -10.66 4.25 22.82
N ALA A 52 -11.86 3.94 22.32
CA ALA A 52 -13.07 3.93 23.15
C ALA A 52 -13.04 2.89 24.29
N ASP A 53 -12.27 1.81 24.14
CA ASP A 53 -12.07 0.80 25.18
C ASP A 53 -10.93 1.15 26.15
N GLY A 54 -10.22 2.27 25.92
CA GLY A 54 -9.10 2.73 26.74
C GLY A 54 -7.84 1.87 26.60
N SER A 55 -7.76 0.97 25.62
CA SER A 55 -6.64 0.02 25.48
C SER A 55 -5.44 0.59 24.74
N LYS A 56 -5.68 1.52 23.82
CA LYS A 56 -4.68 2.20 22.96
C LYS A 56 -4.79 3.72 23.04
N ALA A 57 -3.64 4.39 22.97
CA ALA A 57 -3.50 5.82 22.67
C ALA A 57 -2.82 6.00 21.30
N TYR A 58 -3.32 6.95 20.52
CA TYR A 58 -2.79 7.35 19.22
C TYR A 58 -2.16 8.74 19.37
N VAL A 59 -0.88 8.87 19.08
CA VAL A 59 -0.08 10.07 19.34
C VAL A 59 0.43 10.64 18.03
N THR A 60 0.20 11.92 17.77
CA THR A 60 0.73 12.61 16.58
C THR A 60 2.16 13.07 16.80
N PHE A 61 2.96 13.01 15.71
CA PHE A 61 4.29 13.57 15.62
C PHE A 61 4.31 14.45 14.37
N GLN A 62 3.81 15.67 14.51
CA GLN A 62 3.50 16.58 13.40
C GLN A 62 4.69 16.73 12.44
N GLU A 63 5.83 17.20 12.94
CA GLU A 63 6.96 17.55 12.08
C GLU A 63 7.66 16.32 11.49
N ASN A 64 7.31 15.13 11.99
CA ASN A 64 7.81 13.84 11.55
C ASN A 64 6.87 13.14 10.55
N ASN A 65 5.71 13.72 10.23
CA ASN A 65 4.69 13.10 9.37
C ASN A 65 4.33 11.69 9.88
N ALA A 66 4.13 11.54 11.20
CA ALA A 66 4.01 10.23 11.82
C ALA A 66 2.95 10.14 12.92
N ILE A 67 2.48 8.91 13.15
CA ILE A 67 1.59 8.53 14.23
C ILE A 67 2.16 7.36 15.02
N GLY A 68 2.14 7.49 16.35
CA GLY A 68 2.51 6.44 17.29
C GLY A 68 1.27 5.79 17.90
N VAL A 69 1.31 4.48 18.07
CA VAL A 69 0.28 3.72 18.81
C VAL A 69 0.91 3.24 20.11
N VAL A 70 0.33 3.63 21.23
CA VAL A 70 0.78 3.25 22.58
C VAL A 70 -0.24 2.30 23.19
N ASN A 71 0.21 1.13 23.63
CA ASN A 71 -0.63 0.23 24.42
C ASN A 71 -0.73 0.78 25.84
N LEU A 72 -1.95 1.03 26.31
CA LEU A 72 -2.24 1.54 27.66
C LEU A 72 -2.58 0.40 28.64
N THR A 73 -3.09 -0.71 28.12
CA THR A 73 -3.50 -1.88 28.90
C THR A 73 -2.64 -3.09 28.58
N GLY A 74 -2.41 -3.97 29.56
CA GLY A 74 -1.64 -5.21 29.41
C GLY A 74 -1.02 -5.65 30.74
N THR A 75 -0.20 -6.71 30.71
CA THR A 75 0.53 -7.18 31.91
C THR A 75 1.79 -6.36 32.22
N GLY A 76 2.15 -5.40 31.36
CA GLY A 76 3.33 -4.54 31.49
C GLY A 76 3.00 -3.04 31.61
N ALA A 77 4.03 -2.21 31.72
CA ALA A 77 3.89 -0.76 31.64
C ALA A 77 3.44 -0.33 30.22
N PRO A 78 2.81 0.85 30.07
CA PRO A 78 2.52 1.41 28.76
C PRO A 78 3.76 1.44 27.87
N SER A 79 3.59 1.12 26.59
CA SER A 79 4.69 0.98 25.64
C SER A 79 4.26 1.41 24.24
N LEU A 80 5.19 1.97 23.48
CA LEU A 80 4.99 2.28 22.07
C LEU A 80 4.92 0.98 21.28
N ALA A 81 3.71 0.62 20.84
CA ALA A 81 3.45 -0.57 20.04
C ALA A 81 3.95 -0.38 18.61
N SER A 82 3.66 0.80 18.03
CA SER A 82 4.16 1.14 16.70
C SER A 82 4.38 2.61 16.44
N LEU A 83 5.23 2.93 15.46
CA LEU A 83 5.43 4.27 14.90
C LEU A 83 5.40 4.19 13.37
N ARG A 84 4.58 5.02 12.73
CA ARG A 84 4.30 4.92 11.28
C ARG A 84 4.30 6.26 10.60
N SER A 85 4.77 6.28 9.35
CA SER A 85 4.52 7.39 8.44
C SER A 85 3.02 7.51 8.16
N LEU A 86 2.52 8.74 8.08
CA LEU A 86 1.17 9.05 7.61
C LEU A 86 1.11 9.14 6.07
N GLY A 87 2.22 8.85 5.38
CA GLY A 87 2.31 8.89 3.93
C GLY A 87 2.21 10.32 3.41
N VAL A 88 1.70 10.48 2.19
CA VAL A 88 1.57 11.79 1.56
C VAL A 88 0.23 11.97 0.84
N GLN A 89 -0.09 13.23 0.57
CA GLN A 89 -1.11 13.64 -0.40
C GLN A 89 -0.45 13.91 -1.76
N ASP A 90 -0.78 13.12 -2.80
CA ASP A 90 -0.25 13.30 -4.15
C ASP A 90 -1.06 14.38 -4.89
N TYR A 91 -0.47 15.54 -5.19
CA TYR A 91 -1.14 16.66 -5.89
C TYR A 91 -1.27 16.45 -7.41
N LEU A 92 -0.98 15.26 -7.93
CA LEU A 92 -1.38 14.81 -9.25
C LEU A 92 -2.58 13.86 -9.20
N ARG A 93 -2.56 12.90 -8.27
CA ARG A 93 -3.53 11.80 -8.21
C ARG A 93 -4.65 12.01 -7.19
N GLY A 94 -4.34 12.52 -6.00
CA GLY A 94 -5.29 12.67 -4.91
C GLY A 94 -5.83 11.34 -4.38
N GLN A 95 -7.10 11.31 -3.94
CA GLN A 95 -7.65 10.17 -3.21
C GLN A 95 -7.95 8.97 -4.13
N ALA A 96 -7.50 7.79 -3.70
CA ALA A 96 -7.73 6.53 -4.41
C ALA A 96 -9.13 5.94 -4.13
N SER A 97 -9.66 5.23 -5.12
CA SER A 97 -10.87 4.40 -5.01
C SER A 97 -10.66 3.07 -5.75
N PHE A 98 -11.43 2.04 -5.38
CA PHE A 98 -11.29 0.70 -5.96
C PHE A 98 -12.60 0.17 -6.54
N THR A 99 -12.53 -0.48 -7.69
CA THR A 99 -13.65 -1.19 -8.32
C THR A 99 -13.22 -2.60 -8.66
N ALA A 100 -13.88 -3.60 -8.09
CA ALA A 100 -13.62 -5.01 -8.36
C ALA A 100 -14.54 -5.57 -9.46
N TYR A 101 -13.99 -6.47 -10.28
CA TYR A 101 -14.69 -7.19 -11.34
C TYR A 101 -14.41 -8.68 -11.16
N ASP A 102 -15.46 -9.49 -11.01
CA ASP A 102 -15.32 -10.94 -10.89
C ASP A 102 -14.85 -11.54 -12.23
N LEU A 103 -13.70 -12.23 -12.19
CA LEU A 103 -13.07 -12.84 -13.34
C LEU A 103 -13.23 -14.35 -13.29
N SER A 104 -13.96 -14.89 -14.27
CA SER A 104 -14.02 -16.34 -14.50
C SER A 104 -12.83 -16.80 -15.35
N VAL A 105 -11.92 -17.55 -14.73
CA VAL A 105 -10.79 -18.20 -15.42
C VAL A 105 -11.16 -19.64 -15.79
N PRO A 106 -10.87 -20.11 -17.02
CA PRO A 106 -11.11 -21.50 -17.40
C PRO A 106 -10.38 -22.50 -16.49
N SER A 107 -11.05 -23.61 -16.17
CA SER A 107 -10.42 -24.70 -15.41
C SER A 107 -9.22 -25.29 -16.18
N PRO A 108 -8.09 -25.55 -15.50
CA PRO A 108 -6.94 -26.21 -16.12
C PRO A 108 -7.13 -27.72 -16.30
N GLY A 109 -8.13 -28.34 -15.65
CA GLY A 109 -8.40 -29.77 -15.75
C GLY A 109 -9.09 -30.37 -14.53
N ASN A 110 -9.22 -31.70 -14.55
CA ASN A 110 -9.73 -32.49 -13.43
C ASN A 110 -8.59 -33.21 -12.72
N THR A 111 -8.67 -33.33 -11.40
CA THR A 111 -7.74 -34.17 -10.62
C THR A 111 -7.85 -35.65 -11.05
N SER A 112 -6.90 -36.48 -10.65
CA SER A 112 -6.96 -37.93 -10.87
C SER A 112 -8.22 -38.59 -10.28
N GLY A 113 -8.80 -37.99 -9.23
CA GLY A 113 -10.08 -38.38 -8.63
C GLY A 113 -11.33 -37.86 -9.36
N GLY A 114 -11.17 -37.10 -10.45
CA GLY A 114 -12.27 -36.57 -11.27
C GLY A 114 -12.87 -35.25 -10.79
N ALA A 115 -12.30 -34.61 -9.77
CA ALA A 115 -12.77 -33.31 -9.29
C ALA A 115 -12.28 -32.17 -10.19
N LEU A 116 -13.16 -31.24 -10.55
CA LEU A 116 -12.80 -30.08 -11.36
C LEU A 116 -11.94 -29.13 -10.53
N VAL A 117 -10.78 -28.78 -11.06
CA VAL A 117 -9.94 -27.75 -10.44
C VAL A 117 -10.38 -26.37 -10.93
N PRO A 118 -10.61 -25.39 -10.06
CA PRO A 118 -10.93 -24.03 -10.45
C PRO A 118 -9.84 -23.43 -11.35
N GLY A 119 -10.23 -22.54 -12.26
CA GLY A 119 -9.27 -21.68 -12.94
C GLY A 119 -8.75 -20.59 -12.00
N GLY A 120 -7.55 -20.09 -12.27
CA GLY A 120 -6.94 -19.04 -11.47
C GLY A 120 -5.42 -19.16 -11.47
N GLY A 121 -4.81 -18.92 -10.31
CA GLY A 121 -3.36 -18.90 -10.15
C GLY A 121 -2.70 -17.65 -10.73
N LEU A 122 -3.42 -16.53 -10.82
CA LEU A 122 -2.94 -15.37 -11.59
C LEU A 122 -1.93 -14.54 -10.79
N SER A 123 -0.67 -14.51 -11.24
CA SER A 123 0.45 -13.98 -10.45
C SER A 123 1.22 -12.83 -11.11
N GLY A 124 0.62 -12.16 -12.11
CA GLY A 124 1.21 -11.01 -12.78
C GLY A 124 0.19 -10.30 -13.67
N LEU A 125 0.39 -9.01 -13.99
CA LEU A 125 -0.51 -8.30 -14.89
C LEU A 125 0.20 -7.28 -15.78
N TYR A 126 -0.02 -7.36 -17.10
CA TYR A 126 0.51 -6.39 -18.06
C TYR A 126 -0.57 -5.82 -18.95
N TYR A 127 -0.66 -4.48 -19.05
CA TYR A 127 -1.61 -3.81 -19.94
C TYR A 127 -1.08 -3.76 -21.39
N THR A 128 -1.87 -4.28 -22.33
CA THR A 128 -1.52 -4.38 -23.76
C THR A 128 -2.23 -3.36 -24.65
N GLY A 129 -2.99 -2.44 -24.07
CA GLY A 129 -3.81 -1.48 -24.81
C GLY A 129 -5.30 -1.81 -24.79
N ARG A 130 -6.02 -1.31 -25.79
CA ARG A 130 -7.43 -1.63 -26.01
C ARG A 130 -7.56 -2.56 -27.21
N ASP A 131 -8.47 -3.53 -27.13
CA ASP A 131 -8.78 -4.39 -28.28
C ASP A 131 -9.64 -3.67 -29.33
N SER A 132 -9.98 -4.38 -30.42
CA SER A 132 -10.81 -3.84 -31.50
C SER A 132 -12.22 -3.42 -31.09
N LEU A 133 -12.69 -3.84 -29.91
CA LEU A 133 -13.98 -3.47 -29.34
C LEU A 133 -13.85 -2.32 -28.33
N GLY A 134 -12.63 -1.81 -28.10
CA GLY A 134 -12.36 -0.74 -27.16
C GLY A 134 -12.24 -1.20 -25.70
N ARG A 135 -12.18 -2.51 -25.44
CA ARG A 135 -12.04 -3.08 -24.08
C ARG A 135 -10.57 -3.01 -23.65
N LEU A 136 -10.32 -2.72 -22.37
CA LEU A 136 -8.98 -2.79 -21.81
C LEU A 136 -8.46 -4.23 -21.92
N SER A 137 -7.23 -4.43 -22.39
CA SER A 137 -6.65 -5.74 -22.63
C SER A 137 -5.40 -5.97 -21.79
N PHE A 138 -5.31 -7.14 -21.17
CA PHE A 138 -4.22 -7.49 -20.26
C PHE A 138 -3.65 -8.88 -20.57
N LEU A 139 -2.40 -9.11 -20.18
CA LEU A 139 -1.79 -10.43 -20.06
C LEU A 139 -1.62 -10.75 -18.58
N SER A 140 -1.82 -12.02 -18.21
CA SER A 140 -1.57 -12.51 -16.86
C SER A 140 -1.14 -13.97 -16.92
N PRO A 141 0.05 -14.34 -16.42
CA PRO A 141 0.48 -15.72 -16.34
C PRO A 141 -0.27 -16.40 -15.21
N ALA A 142 -0.29 -17.72 -15.29
CA ALA A 142 -0.68 -18.53 -14.15
C ALA A 142 0.57 -19.18 -13.54
N ASP A 143 0.62 -19.22 -12.21
CA ASP A 143 1.58 -19.90 -11.34
C ASP A 143 1.75 -21.39 -11.79
N ARG A 144 2.65 -22.12 -11.13
CA ARG A 144 3.01 -23.55 -11.19
C ARG A 144 1.85 -24.55 -11.19
N GLY A 145 0.62 -24.08 -11.24
CA GLY A 145 -0.59 -24.88 -11.31
C GLY A 145 -1.10 -25.27 -9.92
N PRO A 146 -2.22 -26.02 -9.88
CA PRO A 146 -2.89 -26.34 -8.63
C PRO A 146 -2.04 -27.24 -7.73
N ASN A 147 -1.60 -26.68 -6.62
CA ASN A 147 -0.62 -27.29 -5.73
C ASN A 147 -0.98 -27.06 -4.25
N GLY A 148 -0.55 -27.95 -3.35
CA GLY A 148 -0.83 -27.82 -1.91
C GLY A 148 0.44 -27.57 -1.11
N ASN A 149 0.38 -26.89 0.04
CA ASN A 149 1.55 -26.69 0.88
C ASN A 149 1.81 -27.93 1.78
N THR A 150 3.07 -28.43 1.87
CA THR A 150 3.46 -29.37 2.93
C THR A 150 4.50 -28.73 3.85
N ALA A 151 4.12 -28.50 5.10
CA ALA A 151 4.94 -27.80 6.08
C ALA A 151 6.07 -28.66 6.70
N SER A 152 6.12 -29.98 6.44
CA SER A 152 7.07 -30.86 7.14
C SER A 152 8.38 -31.06 6.36
N LYS A 153 9.51 -30.68 6.99
CA LYS A 153 10.91 -30.89 6.53
C LYS A 153 11.47 -32.29 6.86
N ASP A 154 10.63 -33.29 7.11
CA ASP A 154 11.05 -34.53 7.82
C ASP A 154 11.03 -35.82 6.99
N VAL A 155 11.01 -35.73 5.66
CA VAL A 155 10.21 -36.71 4.93
C VAL A 155 10.97 -37.59 3.93
N VAL A 156 11.57 -37.04 2.87
CA VAL A 156 12.34 -37.80 1.87
C VAL A 156 13.46 -36.88 1.36
N LYS A 157 14.67 -37.39 1.13
CA LYS A 157 15.75 -36.65 0.47
C LYS A 157 15.49 -36.63 -1.04
N ALA A 158 16.03 -35.65 -1.77
CA ALA A 158 15.92 -35.59 -3.24
C ALA A 158 16.35 -36.87 -4.00
N ASP A 159 17.06 -37.82 -3.34
CA ASP A 159 17.46 -39.12 -3.89
C ASP A 159 16.46 -40.27 -3.60
N GLY A 160 15.31 -39.98 -2.99
CA GLY A 160 14.27 -40.94 -2.66
C GLY A 160 14.49 -41.72 -1.35
N THR A 161 15.52 -41.39 -0.57
CA THR A 161 15.77 -42.02 0.74
C THR A 161 15.04 -41.32 1.89
N PRO A 162 14.64 -42.02 2.96
CA PRO A 162 14.02 -41.38 4.13
C PRO A 162 14.97 -40.39 4.83
N GLY A 163 14.48 -39.19 5.17
CA GLY A 163 15.19 -38.27 6.06
C GLY A 163 15.00 -38.70 7.51
N THR A 164 16.01 -39.30 8.14
CA THR A 164 15.86 -39.93 9.46
C THR A 164 16.25 -39.04 10.66
N ASP A 165 16.61 -37.78 10.43
CA ASP A 165 17.26 -36.90 11.42
C ASP A 165 16.75 -35.44 11.38
N GLY A 166 15.59 -35.18 10.76
CA GLY A 166 15.04 -33.83 10.62
C GLY A 166 15.73 -32.93 9.59
N THR A 167 16.44 -33.54 8.63
CA THR A 167 17.22 -32.84 7.58
C THR A 167 16.63 -33.00 6.16
N ALA A 168 15.35 -33.32 6.02
CA ALA A 168 14.75 -33.61 4.71
C ALA A 168 14.21 -32.38 3.98
N ASP A 169 14.12 -32.51 2.66
CA ASP A 169 13.68 -31.45 1.77
C ASP A 169 12.13 -31.34 1.80
N PRO A 170 11.56 -30.12 1.69
CA PRO A 170 10.12 -29.93 1.64
C PRO A 170 9.52 -30.57 0.38
N VAL A 171 8.29 -31.10 0.48
CA VAL A 171 7.59 -31.79 -0.62
C VAL A 171 6.50 -30.86 -1.20
N GLN A 172 6.22 -30.98 -2.50
CA GLN A 172 5.22 -30.18 -3.21
C GLN A 172 4.24 -31.10 -3.96
N PRO A 173 3.01 -31.30 -3.44
CA PRO A 173 1.95 -32.02 -4.13
C PRO A 173 1.35 -31.22 -5.29
N PHE A 174 1.27 -31.85 -6.45
CA PHE A 174 0.60 -31.34 -7.65
C PHE A 174 -0.70 -32.11 -7.91
N LEU A 175 -1.83 -31.40 -7.93
CA LEU A 175 -3.12 -31.99 -8.26
C LEU A 175 -3.24 -32.32 -9.75
N LEU A 176 -2.49 -31.59 -10.58
CA LEU A 176 -2.37 -31.78 -12.02
C LEU A 176 -0.88 -31.87 -12.40
N PRO A 177 -0.24 -33.06 -12.26
CA PRO A 177 1.19 -33.23 -12.60
C PRO A 177 1.55 -32.86 -14.05
N ASP A 178 0.59 -33.01 -14.97
CA ASP A 178 0.73 -32.65 -16.40
C ASP A 178 0.25 -31.22 -16.71
N TYR A 179 0.08 -30.38 -15.69
CA TYR A 179 -0.22 -28.96 -15.88
C TYR A 179 0.87 -28.31 -16.74
N GLN A 180 0.45 -27.76 -17.88
CA GLN A 180 1.31 -26.96 -18.75
C GLN A 180 1.24 -25.49 -18.35
N ALA A 181 2.38 -24.84 -18.13
CA ALA A 181 2.44 -23.41 -17.83
C ALA A 181 1.82 -22.58 -18.97
N ARG A 182 1.18 -21.46 -18.62
CA ARG A 182 0.40 -20.65 -19.57
C ARG A 182 0.25 -19.21 -19.10
N TYR A 183 -0.12 -18.34 -20.03
CA TYR A 183 -0.68 -17.04 -19.70
C TYR A 183 -2.00 -16.80 -20.42
N TYR A 184 -2.85 -15.98 -19.82
CA TYR A 184 -4.15 -15.60 -20.30
C TYR A 184 -4.12 -14.21 -20.91
N LYS A 185 -4.99 -14.02 -21.92
CA LYS A 185 -5.37 -12.71 -22.44
C LYS A 185 -6.71 -12.35 -21.81
N ILE A 186 -6.75 -11.27 -21.06
CA ILE A 186 -7.92 -10.82 -20.31
C ILE A 186 -8.44 -9.53 -20.95
N ALA A 187 -9.75 -9.40 -21.12
CA ALA A 187 -10.38 -8.17 -21.58
C ALA A 187 -11.42 -7.67 -20.58
N LEU A 188 -11.41 -6.37 -20.28
CA LEU A 188 -12.40 -5.69 -19.46
C LEU A 188 -13.18 -4.67 -20.30
N ASP A 189 -14.49 -4.89 -20.42
CA ASP A 189 -15.44 -3.88 -20.89
C ASP A 189 -15.90 -3.03 -19.72
N GLU A 190 -15.33 -1.83 -19.61
CA GLU A 190 -15.64 -0.88 -18.54
C GLU A 190 -17.10 -0.40 -18.56
N ARG A 191 -17.81 -0.49 -19.71
CA ARG A 191 -19.20 -0.03 -19.81
C ARG A 191 -20.17 -1.04 -19.23
N SER A 192 -19.92 -2.32 -19.46
CA SER A 192 -20.77 -3.41 -18.94
C SER A 192 -20.26 -3.99 -17.63
N GLY A 193 -19.03 -3.64 -17.20
CA GLY A 193 -18.35 -4.26 -16.07
C GLY A 193 -17.99 -5.72 -16.29
N VAL A 194 -17.96 -6.19 -17.55
CA VAL A 194 -17.67 -7.60 -17.85
C VAL A 194 -16.18 -7.74 -18.10
N VAL A 195 -15.54 -8.59 -17.28
CA VAL A 195 -14.18 -9.07 -17.50
C VAL A 195 -14.21 -10.52 -17.96
N SER A 196 -13.34 -10.88 -18.93
CA SER A 196 -13.32 -12.24 -19.49
C SER A 196 -11.93 -12.62 -19.96
N VAL A 197 -11.60 -13.91 -19.82
CA VAL A 197 -10.49 -14.52 -20.55
C VAL A 197 -10.89 -14.67 -22.02
N VAL A 198 -10.18 -13.98 -22.91
CA VAL A 198 -10.43 -13.97 -24.37
C VAL A 198 -9.42 -14.81 -25.15
N GLY A 199 -8.41 -15.35 -24.47
CA GLY A 199 -7.47 -16.30 -25.05
C GLY A 199 -6.50 -16.85 -24.02
N GLU A 200 -5.84 -17.94 -24.37
CA GLU A 200 -4.74 -18.54 -23.60
C GLU A 200 -3.56 -18.83 -24.53
N VAL A 201 -2.35 -18.79 -23.98
CA VAL A 201 -1.12 -19.21 -24.66
C VAL A 201 -0.38 -20.17 -23.76
N LYS A 202 -0.20 -21.40 -24.25
CA LYS A 202 0.52 -22.45 -23.54
C LYS A 202 2.01 -22.36 -23.84
N LEU A 203 2.82 -22.59 -22.81
CA LEU A 203 4.27 -22.41 -22.90
C LEU A 203 4.98 -23.72 -23.22
N THR A 204 5.98 -23.62 -24.07
CA THR A 204 6.81 -24.75 -24.52
C THR A 204 8.29 -24.39 -24.44
N GLN A 205 9.14 -25.39 -24.36
CA GLN A 205 10.60 -25.24 -24.43
C GLN A 205 11.05 -24.76 -25.83
N LYS A 206 12.37 -24.61 -26.02
CA LYS A 206 12.97 -24.06 -27.25
C LYS A 206 12.60 -24.84 -28.52
N ASP A 207 12.24 -26.11 -28.41
CA ASP A 207 11.80 -26.95 -29.54
C ASP A 207 10.38 -26.62 -30.05
N GLY A 208 9.62 -25.78 -29.33
CA GLY A 208 8.25 -25.40 -29.67
C GLY A 208 7.22 -26.51 -29.49
N ARG A 209 7.58 -27.62 -28.83
CA ARG A 209 6.73 -28.81 -28.71
C ARG A 209 6.66 -29.35 -27.30
N THR A 210 7.79 -29.38 -26.59
CA THR A 210 7.86 -29.93 -25.24
C THR A 210 7.20 -28.94 -24.28
N PRO A 211 6.12 -29.34 -23.57
CA PRO A 211 5.47 -28.47 -22.58
C PRO A 211 6.43 -28.07 -21.47
N ILE A 212 6.30 -26.84 -21.00
CA ILE A 212 6.84 -26.46 -19.69
C ILE A 212 5.80 -26.84 -18.64
N SER A 213 6.18 -27.66 -17.66
CA SER A 213 5.28 -28.02 -16.55
C SER A 213 5.34 -27.02 -15.40
N GLY A 214 4.51 -27.20 -14.37
CA GLY A 214 4.65 -26.47 -13.11
C GLY A 214 5.55 -27.15 -12.08
N ARG A 215 6.20 -28.28 -12.43
CA ARG A 215 6.99 -29.03 -11.45
C ARG A 215 8.33 -28.35 -11.17
N SER A 216 8.86 -28.58 -9.97
CA SER A 216 10.14 -28.01 -9.53
C SER A 216 11.32 -28.37 -10.45
N ASN A 217 12.38 -27.54 -10.46
CA ASN A 217 13.48 -27.65 -11.42
C ASN A 217 14.51 -28.72 -11.12
N GLY A 218 14.87 -28.90 -9.85
CA GLY A 218 15.89 -29.86 -9.47
C GLY A 218 16.21 -29.85 -7.98
N LYS A 219 17.36 -30.44 -7.64
CA LYS A 219 17.80 -30.55 -6.24
C LYS A 219 17.92 -29.16 -5.61
N GLY A 220 17.42 -29.00 -4.38
CA GLY A 220 17.38 -27.72 -3.67
C GLY A 220 16.06 -26.94 -3.82
N ASP A 221 15.16 -27.40 -4.69
CA ASP A 221 13.75 -27.02 -4.69
C ASP A 221 12.92 -28.04 -3.91
N GLN A 222 11.64 -27.76 -3.71
CA GLN A 222 10.71 -28.72 -3.14
C GLN A 222 10.63 -29.99 -4.03
N ILE A 223 10.47 -31.16 -3.40
CA ILE A 223 10.37 -32.44 -4.12
C ILE A 223 8.96 -32.56 -4.72
N PRO A 224 8.79 -32.68 -6.04
CA PRO A 224 7.48 -32.77 -6.65
C PRO A 224 6.87 -34.17 -6.44
N VAL A 225 5.61 -34.21 -6.00
CA VAL A 225 4.82 -35.45 -5.88
C VAL A 225 3.44 -35.29 -6.49
N ASP A 226 2.80 -36.38 -6.88
CA ASP A 226 1.39 -36.37 -7.28
C ASP A 226 0.45 -36.24 -6.06
N ALA A 227 -0.85 -36.11 -6.32
CA ALA A 227 -1.87 -36.02 -5.27
C ALA A 227 -1.99 -37.28 -4.39
N SER A 228 -1.31 -38.38 -4.74
CA SER A 228 -1.24 -39.61 -3.92
C SER A 228 0.10 -39.74 -3.18
N GLY A 229 0.98 -38.75 -3.30
CA GLY A 229 2.30 -38.73 -2.68
C GLY A 229 3.38 -39.49 -3.44
N ASN A 230 3.12 -39.94 -4.67
CA ASN A 230 4.15 -40.61 -5.49
C ASN A 230 5.14 -39.57 -6.05
N LEU A 231 6.43 -39.90 -6.03
CA LEU A 231 7.48 -39.05 -6.59
C LEU A 231 7.26 -38.77 -8.08
N LEU A 232 7.35 -37.49 -8.45
CA LEU A 232 7.40 -37.04 -9.82
C LEU A 232 8.84 -36.72 -10.21
N ALA A 233 9.13 -36.81 -11.50
CA ALA A 233 10.40 -36.29 -12.01
C ALA A 233 10.41 -34.76 -11.92
N TYR A 234 11.56 -34.19 -11.57
CA TYR A 234 11.84 -32.77 -11.75
C TYR A 234 11.73 -32.39 -13.24
N ASP A 235 11.33 -31.15 -13.49
CA ASP A 235 11.34 -30.55 -14.82
C ASP A 235 12.33 -29.38 -14.81
N PRO A 236 13.52 -29.50 -15.43
CA PRO A 236 14.52 -28.44 -15.45
C PRO A 236 14.00 -27.08 -15.95
N TYR A 237 12.93 -27.07 -16.75
CA TYR A 237 12.29 -25.85 -17.25
C TYR A 237 10.92 -25.59 -16.64
N GLY A 238 10.48 -26.42 -15.69
CA GLY A 238 9.23 -26.22 -14.99
C GLY A 238 9.21 -24.85 -14.32
N ALA A 239 8.06 -24.21 -14.26
CA ALA A 239 8.00 -22.81 -13.88
C ALA A 239 6.89 -22.61 -12.86
N ASP A 240 7.26 -21.94 -11.77
CA ASP A 240 6.34 -21.04 -11.12
C ASP A 240 6.46 -19.71 -11.84
N LEU A 241 5.36 -19.18 -12.36
CA LEU A 241 5.37 -17.95 -13.13
C LEU A 241 4.69 -16.84 -12.36
N GLU A 242 5.44 -15.77 -12.15
CA GLU A 242 5.01 -14.61 -11.39
C GLU A 242 4.70 -13.45 -12.35
N SER A 243 5.35 -12.30 -12.22
CA SER A 243 5.12 -11.14 -13.09
C SER A 243 5.34 -11.40 -14.58
N ILE A 244 4.64 -10.62 -15.42
CA ILE A 244 4.70 -10.68 -16.89
C ILE A 244 4.90 -9.28 -17.48
N VAL A 245 5.72 -9.17 -18.52
CA VAL A 245 5.80 -7.96 -19.35
C VAL A 245 5.95 -8.32 -20.83
N GLN A 246 5.57 -7.40 -21.72
CA GLN A 246 5.74 -7.56 -23.17
C GLN A 246 6.73 -6.53 -23.71
N ASP A 247 7.69 -6.99 -24.52
CA ASP A 247 8.63 -6.09 -25.20
C ASP A 247 8.07 -5.52 -26.51
N LYS A 248 8.80 -4.56 -27.10
CA LYS A 248 8.37 -3.88 -28.35
C LYS A 248 8.29 -4.80 -29.57
N GLU A 249 8.94 -5.96 -29.53
CA GLU A 249 8.84 -7.00 -30.55
C GLU A 249 7.66 -7.97 -30.29
N GLY A 250 6.96 -7.81 -29.17
CA GLY A 250 5.84 -8.64 -28.75
C GLY A 250 6.25 -9.89 -27.98
N ASN A 251 7.54 -10.09 -27.69
CA ASN A 251 7.99 -11.21 -26.87
C ASN A 251 7.52 -11.01 -25.43
N ILE A 252 7.25 -12.14 -24.78
CA ILE A 252 6.73 -12.18 -23.43
C ILE A 252 7.87 -12.51 -22.48
N TRP A 253 8.03 -11.70 -21.45
CA TRP A 253 9.01 -11.90 -20.39
C TRP A 253 8.27 -12.21 -19.10
N VAL A 254 8.76 -13.23 -18.37
CA VAL A 254 8.09 -13.72 -17.15
C VAL A 254 9.15 -14.05 -16.09
N SER A 255 8.87 -13.71 -14.83
CA SER A 255 9.71 -14.10 -13.67
C SER A 255 9.32 -15.46 -13.12
N ASP A 256 10.13 -16.00 -12.21
CA ASP A 256 9.93 -17.31 -11.58
C ASP A 256 10.36 -17.34 -10.11
N GLU A 257 9.50 -17.95 -9.29
CA GLU A 257 9.61 -18.02 -7.83
C GLU A 257 10.39 -19.23 -7.32
N TYR A 258 10.50 -20.33 -8.08
CA TYR A 258 11.28 -21.50 -7.66
C TYR A 258 12.73 -21.12 -7.42
N ARG A 259 13.26 -20.38 -8.39
CA ARG A 259 14.59 -19.80 -8.40
C ARG A 259 14.50 -18.50 -9.17
N PRO A 260 15.17 -17.43 -8.73
CA PRO A 260 15.25 -16.20 -9.50
C PRO A 260 15.66 -16.52 -10.94
N ALA A 261 14.71 -16.42 -11.86
CA ALA A 261 14.92 -16.69 -13.27
C ALA A 261 14.03 -15.76 -14.09
N ILE A 262 14.50 -15.46 -15.30
CA ILE A 262 13.78 -14.61 -16.25
C ILE A 262 13.64 -15.40 -17.55
N TYR A 263 12.40 -15.67 -17.94
CA TYR A 263 12.09 -16.36 -19.18
C TYR A 263 11.76 -15.33 -20.26
N LYS A 264 12.18 -15.60 -21.49
CA LYS A 264 11.75 -14.90 -22.69
C LYS A 264 11.05 -15.87 -23.62
N PHE A 265 9.78 -15.63 -23.93
CA PHE A 265 8.97 -16.42 -24.86
C PHE A 265 8.62 -15.62 -26.10
N SER A 266 8.45 -16.30 -27.22
CA SER A 266 7.80 -15.73 -28.40
C SER A 266 6.33 -15.40 -28.09
N PRO A 267 5.66 -14.56 -28.90
CA PRO A 267 4.23 -14.31 -28.76
C PRO A 267 3.34 -15.58 -28.81
N THR A 268 3.86 -16.68 -29.36
CA THR A 268 3.16 -17.98 -29.46
C THR A 268 3.48 -18.93 -28.31
N GLY A 269 4.28 -18.52 -27.32
CA GLY A 269 4.60 -19.32 -26.14
C GLY A 269 5.83 -20.23 -26.29
N GLN A 270 6.64 -20.07 -27.34
CA GLN A 270 7.89 -20.83 -27.50
C GLN A 270 9.02 -20.15 -26.73
N LEU A 271 9.73 -20.90 -25.87
CA LEU A 271 10.88 -20.37 -25.16
C LEU A 271 11.96 -19.91 -26.16
N ILE A 272 12.39 -18.67 -26.01
CA ILE A 272 13.53 -18.09 -26.74
C ILE A 272 14.78 -18.27 -25.89
N GLU A 273 14.73 -17.79 -24.64
CA GLU A 273 15.85 -17.90 -23.71
C GLU A 273 15.37 -17.90 -22.26
N ARG A 274 16.16 -18.49 -21.35
CA ARG A 274 15.96 -18.41 -19.91
C ARG A 274 17.27 -17.96 -19.26
N TYR A 275 17.20 -16.92 -18.43
CA TYR A 275 18.34 -16.38 -17.69
C TYR A 275 18.26 -16.80 -16.23
N VAL A 276 19.36 -17.31 -15.69
CA VAL A 276 19.47 -17.84 -14.32
C VAL A 276 20.76 -17.35 -13.64
N PRO A 277 20.87 -17.45 -12.30
CA PRO A 277 22.08 -17.14 -11.55
C PRO A 277 23.26 -17.98 -11.99
N VAL A 278 24.45 -17.39 -11.97
CA VAL A 278 25.71 -18.11 -12.18
C VAL A 278 25.83 -19.26 -11.15
N GLY A 279 26.04 -20.48 -11.65
CA GLY A 279 26.13 -21.70 -10.84
C GLY A 279 24.79 -22.40 -10.57
N ALA A 280 23.66 -21.87 -11.04
CA ALA A 280 22.33 -22.43 -10.77
C ALA A 280 22.17 -23.88 -11.26
N GLY A 281 22.75 -24.24 -12.42
CA GLY A 281 22.68 -25.61 -12.94
C GLY A 281 23.37 -26.62 -12.02
N LEU A 282 24.59 -26.29 -11.56
CA LEU A 282 25.35 -27.14 -10.65
C LEU A 282 24.66 -27.27 -9.28
N ALA A 283 24.10 -26.17 -8.76
CA ALA A 283 23.31 -26.18 -7.52
C ALA A 283 22.08 -27.09 -7.62
N ALA A 284 21.48 -27.20 -8.82
CA ALA A 284 20.38 -28.12 -9.12
C ALA A 284 20.77 -29.60 -9.19
N GLY A 285 22.06 -29.93 -9.13
CA GLY A 285 22.57 -31.27 -9.46
C GLY A 285 22.59 -31.56 -10.96
N LEU A 286 22.56 -30.54 -11.82
CA LEU A 286 22.61 -30.64 -13.28
C LEU A 286 23.95 -30.11 -13.82
N SER A 287 24.20 -30.23 -15.12
CA SER A 287 25.36 -29.58 -15.75
C SER A 287 25.20 -28.06 -15.78
N ALA A 288 26.30 -27.32 -15.78
CA ALA A 288 26.29 -25.87 -15.98
C ALA A 288 25.52 -25.50 -17.26
N GLY A 289 24.65 -24.49 -17.18
CA GLY A 289 23.78 -24.08 -18.28
C GLY A 289 22.58 -24.99 -18.58
N ALA A 290 22.38 -26.08 -17.84
CA ALA A 290 21.24 -27.00 -18.08
C ALA A 290 19.87 -26.34 -17.83
N LEU A 291 19.83 -25.35 -16.95
CA LEU A 291 18.61 -24.61 -16.61
C LEU A 291 18.38 -23.38 -17.50
N GLY A 292 19.37 -22.94 -18.29
CA GLY A 292 19.33 -21.67 -19.01
C GLY A 292 20.70 -21.02 -19.08
N VAL A 293 20.76 -19.80 -19.61
CA VAL A 293 22.00 -19.01 -19.66
C VAL A 293 22.27 -18.40 -18.29
N GLU A 294 23.43 -18.74 -17.75
CA GLU A 294 23.91 -18.29 -16.44
C GLU A 294 24.50 -16.86 -16.52
N THR A 295 23.64 -15.83 -16.54
CA THR A 295 24.05 -14.41 -16.58
C THR A 295 23.76 -13.63 -15.31
N LEU A 296 22.82 -14.09 -14.48
CA LEU A 296 22.39 -13.32 -13.31
C LEU A 296 23.41 -13.48 -12.16
N PRO A 297 23.49 -12.50 -11.24
CA PRO A 297 24.42 -12.56 -10.11
C PRO A 297 24.25 -13.85 -9.28
N ALA A 298 25.36 -14.41 -8.80
CA ALA A 298 25.35 -15.69 -8.08
C ALA A 298 24.68 -15.59 -6.69
N GLU A 299 24.61 -14.37 -6.16
CA GLU A 299 24.00 -14.01 -4.89
C GLU A 299 22.53 -14.41 -4.83
N TYR A 300 21.81 -14.36 -5.96
CA TYR A 300 20.42 -14.81 -6.06
C TYR A 300 20.24 -16.30 -5.78
N ALA A 301 21.30 -17.12 -5.84
CA ALA A 301 21.23 -18.51 -5.40
C ALA A 301 21.04 -18.65 -3.88
N LYS A 302 21.30 -17.59 -3.12
CA LYS A 302 21.09 -17.50 -1.66
C LYS A 302 19.65 -17.15 -1.29
N ARG A 303 18.72 -17.08 -2.25
CA ARG A 303 17.29 -16.87 -1.95
C ARG A 303 16.77 -17.92 -0.95
N GLN A 304 15.82 -17.51 -0.12
CA GLN A 304 14.96 -18.45 0.61
C GLN A 304 14.23 -19.36 -0.40
N THR A 305 14.08 -20.64 -0.08
CA THR A 305 13.33 -21.57 -0.96
C THR A 305 11.94 -21.02 -1.23
N ASN A 306 11.50 -21.06 -2.50
CA ASN A 306 10.20 -20.54 -2.93
C ASN A 306 10.05 -19.03 -2.75
N ARG A 307 11.13 -18.27 -2.97
CA ARG A 307 11.20 -16.79 -2.83
C ARG A 307 12.07 -16.20 -3.95
N GLY A 308 11.72 -16.53 -5.19
CA GLY A 308 12.44 -16.10 -6.38
C GLY A 308 12.14 -14.65 -6.78
N PHE A 309 12.11 -14.39 -8.09
CA PHE A 309 11.65 -13.09 -8.58
C PHE A 309 10.12 -13.06 -8.60
N GLU A 310 9.54 -12.04 -7.97
CA GLU A 310 8.10 -11.81 -7.96
C GLU A 310 7.73 -10.81 -9.06
N GLY A 311 8.09 -9.54 -8.85
CA GLY A 311 7.71 -8.43 -9.72
C GLY A 311 8.67 -8.22 -10.89
N MET A 312 8.14 -7.74 -12.02
CA MET A 312 8.93 -7.39 -13.19
C MET A 312 8.38 -6.15 -13.90
N ALA A 313 9.25 -5.21 -14.22
CA ALA A 313 8.90 -4.02 -14.97
C ALA A 313 9.77 -3.87 -16.24
N TYR A 314 9.20 -3.29 -17.30
CA TYR A 314 9.90 -3.08 -18.57
C TYR A 314 9.95 -1.58 -18.94
N ASP A 315 11.16 -1.05 -19.07
CA ASP A 315 11.40 0.24 -19.72
C ASP A 315 11.65 0.01 -21.21
N ALA A 316 10.62 0.25 -22.02
CA ALA A 316 10.70 0.14 -23.47
C ALA A 316 11.64 1.18 -24.11
N THR A 317 11.88 2.31 -23.45
CA THR A 317 12.73 3.39 -23.98
C THR A 317 14.20 3.04 -23.80
N GLY A 318 14.58 2.60 -22.60
CA GLY A 318 15.94 2.14 -22.28
C GLY A 318 16.24 0.72 -22.74
N GLY A 319 15.22 -0.07 -23.09
CA GLY A 319 15.38 -1.50 -23.41
C GLY A 319 15.81 -2.32 -22.19
N LYS A 320 15.29 -1.96 -21.01
CA LYS A 320 15.69 -2.55 -19.72
C LYS A 320 14.54 -3.30 -19.07
N LEU A 321 14.86 -4.44 -18.47
CA LEU A 321 13.98 -5.19 -17.59
C LEU A 321 14.45 -4.98 -16.15
N TYR A 322 13.51 -4.84 -15.23
CA TYR A 322 13.77 -4.73 -13.81
C TYR A 322 13.06 -5.88 -13.11
N ALA A 323 13.81 -6.75 -12.42
CA ALA A 323 13.26 -7.88 -11.68
C ALA A 323 13.40 -7.66 -10.18
N PHE A 324 12.34 -7.91 -9.42
CA PHE A 324 12.24 -7.68 -7.98
C PHE A 324 12.21 -9.02 -7.27
N VAL A 325 13.11 -9.24 -6.29
CA VAL A 325 13.03 -10.44 -5.45
C VAL A 325 11.85 -10.31 -4.50
N GLN A 326 11.09 -11.40 -4.31
CA GLN A 326 9.90 -11.39 -3.47
C GLN A 326 10.22 -11.00 -2.01
N SER A 327 11.30 -11.58 -1.45
CA SER A 327 11.70 -11.46 -0.06
C SER A 327 13.24 -11.37 0.06
N PRO A 328 13.78 -10.89 1.21
CA PRO A 328 15.22 -10.81 1.42
C PRO A 328 15.94 -12.16 1.24
N LEU A 329 17.19 -12.15 0.77
CA LEU A 329 17.99 -13.36 0.60
C LEU A 329 18.39 -13.96 1.96
N ASP A 330 18.69 -15.26 1.97
CA ASP A 330 19.10 -16.05 3.13
C ASP A 330 20.64 -16.05 3.26
N ASP A 331 21.19 -15.09 4.01
CA ASP A 331 22.63 -14.99 4.27
C ASP A 331 22.97 -15.58 5.65
N VAL A 332 23.26 -16.89 5.65
CA VAL A 332 23.84 -17.73 6.73
C VAL A 332 23.36 -17.46 8.18
N GLY A 333 22.22 -18.06 8.55
CA GLY A 333 22.14 -18.75 9.84
C GLY A 333 21.13 -18.28 10.90
N SER A 334 20.03 -17.61 10.55
CA SER A 334 18.90 -17.50 11.50
C SER A 334 17.54 -17.53 10.80
N ASN A 335 16.83 -18.65 10.93
CA ASN A 335 15.43 -18.88 10.49
C ASN A 335 14.40 -18.14 11.37
N ASP A 336 14.75 -17.05 12.06
CA ASP A 336 13.85 -16.44 13.04
C ASP A 336 12.81 -15.47 12.43
N GLY A 337 12.85 -15.25 11.11
CA GLY A 337 11.87 -14.39 10.42
C GLY A 337 11.93 -12.92 10.85
N THR A 338 12.98 -12.50 11.54
CA THR A 338 13.18 -11.12 12.04
C THR A 338 14.27 -10.33 11.31
N LYS A 339 14.84 -10.86 10.22
CA LYS A 339 15.90 -10.17 9.45
C LYS A 339 15.52 -9.96 7.98
N GLY A 340 15.90 -8.77 7.49
CA GLY A 340 15.75 -8.31 6.11
C GLY A 340 14.54 -7.40 5.92
N SER A 341 14.74 -6.08 6.04
CA SER A 341 13.82 -5.06 5.50
C SER A 341 14.25 -4.63 4.09
N LEU A 342 15.10 -5.41 3.43
CA LEU A 342 15.72 -5.07 2.16
C LEU A 342 15.54 -6.21 1.16
N VAL A 343 15.10 -5.87 -0.05
CA VAL A 343 15.11 -6.76 -1.22
C VAL A 343 15.88 -6.11 -2.36
N ARG A 344 16.21 -6.89 -3.39
CA ARG A 344 16.97 -6.42 -4.56
C ARG A 344 16.08 -6.13 -5.74
N ILE A 345 16.47 -5.10 -6.50
CA ILE A 345 15.97 -4.78 -7.83
C ILE A 345 17.12 -4.99 -8.81
N LEU A 346 16.98 -5.96 -9.72
CA LEU A 346 17.96 -6.26 -10.76
C LEU A 346 17.58 -5.58 -12.07
N GLU A 347 18.43 -4.70 -12.59
CA GLU A 347 18.30 -4.19 -13.96
C GLU A 347 19.05 -5.11 -14.93
N VAL A 348 18.36 -5.52 -15.99
CA VAL A 348 18.86 -6.42 -17.04
C VAL A 348 18.66 -5.78 -18.41
N ASP A 349 19.68 -5.89 -19.27
CA ASP A 349 19.58 -5.51 -20.66
C ASP A 349 18.72 -6.52 -21.44
N ALA A 350 17.55 -6.10 -21.92
CA ALA A 350 16.58 -6.99 -22.57
C ALA A 350 17.09 -7.58 -23.91
N SER A 351 18.15 -7.01 -24.50
CA SER A 351 18.72 -7.51 -25.75
C SER A 351 19.54 -8.79 -25.58
N ASN A 352 20.11 -8.99 -24.38
CA ASN A 352 21.08 -10.06 -24.14
C ASN A 352 20.98 -10.73 -22.76
N GLY A 353 20.10 -10.26 -21.88
CA GLY A 353 19.85 -10.81 -20.55
C GLY A 353 21.00 -10.60 -19.55
N LYS A 354 21.91 -9.65 -19.81
CA LYS A 354 23.00 -9.34 -18.89
C LYS A 354 22.56 -8.28 -17.86
N PRO A 355 22.87 -8.48 -16.57
CA PRO A 355 22.71 -7.46 -15.56
C PRO A 355 23.50 -6.20 -15.91
N THR A 356 22.90 -5.03 -15.70
CA THR A 356 23.58 -3.72 -15.88
C THR A 356 23.65 -2.92 -14.58
N SER A 357 22.66 -3.08 -13.70
CA SER A 357 22.64 -2.44 -12.39
C SER A 357 21.88 -3.30 -11.37
N GLU A 358 22.13 -3.07 -10.09
CA GLU A 358 21.40 -3.70 -9.00
C GLU A 358 21.23 -2.70 -7.86
N TYR A 359 20.05 -2.67 -7.24
CA TYR A 359 19.68 -1.69 -6.21
C TYR A 359 19.06 -2.38 -5.00
N LEU A 360 19.23 -1.76 -3.82
CA LEU A 360 18.57 -2.18 -2.59
C LEU A 360 17.26 -1.40 -2.41
N TYR A 361 16.18 -2.12 -2.15
CA TYR A 361 14.83 -1.60 -1.92
C TYR A 361 14.39 -1.82 -0.48
N PRO A 362 13.99 -0.78 0.26
CA PRO A 362 13.47 -0.92 1.61
C PRO A 362 12.01 -1.39 1.57
N MET A 363 11.73 -2.56 2.13
CA MET A 363 10.39 -3.08 2.41
C MET A 363 9.79 -2.36 3.62
N ALA A 364 8.47 -2.11 3.60
CA ALA A 364 7.70 -1.55 4.70
C ALA A 364 7.97 -2.32 6.00
N GLY A 365 7.96 -3.66 5.93
CA GLY A 365 8.67 -4.55 6.85
C GLY A 365 8.17 -4.59 8.30
N LYS A 366 8.21 -5.78 8.92
CA LYS A 366 8.33 -5.90 10.39
C LYS A 366 9.77 -5.56 10.75
N GLY A 367 10.15 -4.29 10.66
CA GLY A 367 11.45 -3.80 11.12
C GLY A 367 11.53 -3.99 12.64
N SER A 368 11.82 -5.22 13.08
CA SER A 368 12.05 -5.50 14.49
C SER A 368 13.32 -4.76 14.86
N VAL A 369 13.20 -3.82 15.78
CA VAL A 369 14.38 -3.23 16.40
C VAL A 369 15.09 -4.37 17.09
N THR A 370 16.32 -4.68 16.69
CA THR A 370 17.17 -5.52 17.53
C THR A 370 17.35 -4.82 18.88
N GLY A 371 16.63 -5.28 19.90
CA GLY A 371 16.65 -4.72 21.25
C GLY A 371 15.54 -3.72 21.62
N SER A 372 14.50 -3.52 20.80
CA SER A 372 13.30 -2.76 21.22
C SER A 372 12.00 -3.39 20.71
N ASP A 373 10.96 -3.42 21.54
CA ASP A 373 9.66 -4.04 21.22
C ASP A 373 8.82 -3.24 20.20
N VAL A 374 9.29 -2.07 19.73
CA VAL A 374 8.52 -1.15 18.87
C VAL A 374 8.47 -1.66 17.42
N GLN A 375 7.26 -1.93 16.91
CA GLN A 375 7.05 -2.34 15.52
C GLN A 375 6.84 -1.13 14.61
N LEU A 376 7.31 -1.16 13.36
CA LEU A 376 6.91 -0.13 12.38
C LEU A 376 5.55 -0.46 11.77
N TYR A 377 5.25 -1.75 11.57
CA TYR A 377 3.95 -2.25 11.12
C TYR A 377 3.46 -3.39 12.03
N GLU A 378 2.14 -3.46 12.28
CA GLU A 378 1.52 -4.46 13.17
C GLU A 378 1.57 -5.86 12.53
N ASN A 379 1.34 -5.97 11.21
CA ASN A 379 1.52 -7.21 10.44
C ASN A 379 2.87 -7.21 9.72
N LYS A 380 3.35 -8.41 9.37
CA LYS A 380 4.59 -8.60 8.63
C LYS A 380 4.36 -8.39 7.13
N VAL A 381 4.79 -7.23 6.61
CA VAL A 381 4.90 -6.96 5.18
C VAL A 381 6.26 -7.41 4.69
N ASP A 382 6.34 -8.60 4.09
CA ASP A 382 7.61 -9.24 3.72
C ASP A 382 7.66 -9.77 2.29
N LYS A 383 6.69 -9.35 1.46
CA LYS A 383 6.54 -9.84 0.09
C LYS A 383 6.22 -8.71 -0.87
N ILE A 384 6.97 -8.66 -1.97
CA ILE A 384 6.55 -7.97 -3.19
C ILE A 384 5.34 -8.71 -3.76
N GLY A 385 4.42 -7.97 -4.40
CA GLY A 385 3.33 -8.54 -5.20
C GLY A 385 3.63 -8.46 -6.69
N ASP A 386 3.79 -7.24 -7.21
CA ASP A 386 4.19 -7.00 -8.60
C ASP A 386 4.77 -5.59 -8.76
N ALA A 387 5.33 -5.28 -9.92
CA ALA A 387 5.85 -3.96 -10.25
C ALA A 387 5.55 -3.55 -11.69
N VAL A 388 5.38 -2.25 -11.94
CA VAL A 388 5.23 -1.68 -13.29
C VAL A 388 6.02 -0.38 -13.42
N TYR A 389 6.57 -0.11 -14.61
CA TYR A 389 7.36 1.11 -14.87
C TYR A 389 6.52 2.19 -15.55
N ASP A 390 6.63 3.43 -15.07
CA ASP A 390 6.08 4.62 -15.71
C ASP A 390 7.19 5.41 -16.42
N PRO A 391 7.29 5.33 -17.75
CA PRO A 391 8.32 6.04 -18.50
C PRO A 391 8.14 7.57 -18.48
N SER A 392 6.93 8.08 -18.24
CA SER A 392 6.66 9.52 -18.21
C SER A 392 7.22 10.19 -16.95
N ARG A 393 7.32 9.42 -15.88
CA ARG A 393 7.81 9.84 -14.56
C ARG A 393 9.19 9.28 -14.22
N GLN A 394 9.63 8.24 -14.93
CA GLN A 394 10.84 7.47 -14.66
C GLN A 394 10.84 6.85 -13.25
N VAL A 395 9.68 6.32 -12.84
CA VAL A 395 9.46 5.67 -11.55
C VAL A 395 8.83 4.30 -11.76
N PHE A 396 8.86 3.48 -10.72
CA PHE A 396 8.14 2.22 -10.63
C PHE A 396 6.93 2.39 -9.72
N TYR A 397 5.88 1.63 -9.99
CA TYR A 397 4.83 1.34 -9.01
C TYR A 397 5.03 -0.09 -8.53
N VAL A 398 5.10 -0.29 -7.23
CA VAL A 398 5.44 -1.57 -6.60
C VAL A 398 4.40 -1.91 -5.55
N VAL A 399 3.90 -3.14 -5.59
CA VAL A 399 3.00 -3.67 -4.56
C VAL A 399 3.83 -4.34 -3.47
N GLU A 400 3.57 -3.96 -2.22
CA GLU A 400 4.04 -4.68 -1.04
C GLU A 400 2.83 -5.23 -0.27
N ARG A 401 2.94 -6.44 0.27
CA ARG A 401 1.83 -7.08 0.97
C ARG A 401 2.25 -7.94 2.16
N ASP A 402 1.33 -8.07 3.12
CA ASP A 402 1.36 -9.11 4.14
C ASP A 402 0.67 -10.40 3.63
N SER A 403 0.56 -11.41 4.50
CA SER A 403 -0.18 -12.66 4.20
C SER A 403 -1.55 -12.70 4.91
N THR A 404 -2.13 -11.54 5.19
CA THR A 404 -3.41 -11.42 5.89
C THR A 404 -4.50 -11.02 4.89
N PRO A 405 -5.63 -11.75 4.79
CA PRO A 405 -6.76 -11.32 3.97
C PRO A 405 -7.61 -10.24 4.65
N GLY A 406 -8.51 -9.62 3.89
CA GLY A 406 -9.53 -8.71 4.42
C GLY A 406 -9.08 -7.26 4.63
N ALA A 407 -10.01 -6.44 5.14
CA ALA A 407 -9.90 -4.99 5.18
C ALA A 407 -8.81 -4.46 6.14
N LEU A 408 -8.47 -5.22 7.19
CA LEU A 408 -7.40 -4.89 8.13
C LEU A 408 -6.11 -5.63 7.78
N SER A 409 -5.58 -5.31 6.61
CA SER A 409 -4.33 -5.86 6.11
C SER A 409 -3.52 -4.83 5.30
N TYR A 410 -2.27 -5.15 4.98
CA TYR A 410 -1.43 -4.32 4.12
C TYR A 410 -1.36 -4.92 2.71
N LYS A 411 -1.79 -4.11 1.74
CA LYS A 411 -1.80 -4.33 0.29
C LYS A 411 -1.39 -3.00 -0.35
N GLN A 412 -0.16 -2.58 -0.07
CA GLN A 412 0.29 -1.21 -0.28
C GLN A 412 0.84 -1.04 -1.70
N VAL A 413 0.52 0.10 -2.32
CA VAL A 413 1.09 0.50 -3.60
C VAL A 413 2.02 1.68 -3.36
N PHE A 414 3.29 1.51 -3.70
CA PHE A 414 4.33 2.53 -3.58
C PHE A 414 4.73 3.07 -4.95
N GLU A 415 4.97 4.38 -5.03
CA GLU A 415 5.81 4.95 -6.09
C GLU A 415 7.28 4.83 -5.68
N VAL A 416 8.14 4.34 -6.56
CA VAL A 416 9.54 4.02 -6.27
C VAL A 416 10.45 4.65 -7.31
N SER A 417 11.46 5.40 -6.85
CA SER A 417 12.48 6.02 -7.69
C SER A 417 13.85 5.43 -7.40
N LEU A 418 14.56 5.05 -8.47
CA LEU A 418 15.96 4.61 -8.41
C LEU A 418 16.94 5.79 -8.54
N LYS A 419 16.45 7.02 -8.74
CA LYS A 419 17.31 8.19 -8.90
C LYS A 419 18.11 8.43 -7.61
N GLY A 420 19.43 8.54 -7.74
CA GLY A 420 20.35 8.68 -6.62
C GLY A 420 20.66 7.39 -5.83
N ALA A 421 19.98 6.27 -6.13
CA ALA A 421 20.25 4.99 -5.48
C ALA A 421 21.62 4.42 -5.93
N SER A 422 22.31 3.75 -5.01
CA SER A 422 23.61 3.15 -5.28
C SER A 422 23.44 1.90 -6.14
N ASN A 423 24.19 1.82 -7.26
CA ASN A 423 24.36 0.56 -7.98
C ASN A 423 25.31 -0.35 -7.19
N ILE A 424 24.80 -1.47 -6.70
CA ILE A 424 25.56 -2.45 -5.92
C ILE A 424 26.06 -3.64 -6.76
N LEU A 425 25.74 -3.69 -8.06
CA LEU A 425 26.12 -4.81 -8.92
C LEU A 425 27.65 -5.00 -8.95
N GLY A 426 28.11 -6.19 -8.53
CA GLY A 426 29.53 -6.54 -8.50
C GLY A 426 30.33 -5.88 -7.37
N ASN A 427 29.68 -5.13 -6.49
CA ASN A 427 30.29 -4.58 -5.29
C ASN A 427 30.16 -5.60 -4.15
N ASN A 428 31.29 -6.12 -3.65
CA ASN A 428 31.31 -7.00 -2.49
C ASN A 428 31.03 -6.21 -1.19
N ILE A 429 29.78 -5.85 -0.94
CA ILE A 429 29.34 -5.40 0.37
C ILE A 429 29.02 -6.68 1.15
N ALA A 430 29.91 -7.12 2.05
CA ALA A 430 29.68 -8.38 2.75
C ALA A 430 28.41 -8.30 3.63
N ASN A 431 27.49 -9.25 3.44
CA ASN A 431 26.27 -9.42 4.24
C ASN A 431 25.33 -8.20 4.21
N GLU A 432 25.23 -7.53 3.07
CA GLU A 432 24.55 -6.24 2.91
C GLU A 432 23.05 -6.27 3.28
N GLU A 433 22.35 -7.36 3.01
CA GLU A 433 20.93 -7.51 3.38
C GLU A 433 20.72 -7.86 4.86
N ASN A 434 21.80 -8.27 5.54
CA ASN A 434 21.86 -8.48 6.98
C ASN A 434 22.30 -7.22 7.75
N LEU A 435 22.78 -6.19 7.04
CA LEU A 435 23.08 -4.90 7.66
C LEU A 435 21.79 -4.13 7.91
N SER A 436 21.74 -3.39 9.02
CA SER A 436 20.70 -2.38 9.20
C SER A 436 20.84 -1.30 8.11
N ILE A 437 19.72 -0.67 7.76
CA ILE A 437 19.69 0.45 6.81
C ILE A 437 20.66 1.55 7.24
N ASP A 438 20.79 1.82 8.54
CA ASP A 438 21.72 2.80 9.10
C ASP A 438 23.18 2.42 8.92
N ASN A 439 23.52 1.14 9.03
CA ASN A 439 24.89 0.67 8.76
C ASN A 439 25.24 0.80 7.27
N LEU A 440 24.30 0.55 6.38
CA LEU A 440 24.46 0.76 4.93
C LEU A 440 24.62 2.25 4.61
N ALA A 441 23.78 3.09 5.20
CA ALA A 441 23.87 4.54 5.05
C ALA A 441 25.23 5.07 5.57
N GLY A 442 25.73 4.53 6.70
CA GLY A 442 27.06 4.83 7.23
C GLY A 442 28.22 4.43 6.31
N GLN A 443 28.00 3.49 5.39
CA GLN A 443 28.94 3.11 4.32
C GLN A 443 28.73 3.91 3.03
N GLY A 444 27.79 4.85 3.00
CA GLY A 444 27.45 5.66 1.84
C GLY A 444 26.55 4.95 0.81
N VAL A 445 25.95 3.82 1.16
CA VAL A 445 24.99 3.11 0.32
C VAL A 445 23.65 3.82 0.40
N LYS A 446 23.13 4.25 -0.75
CA LYS A 446 21.82 4.87 -0.90
C LYS A 446 20.81 3.86 -1.43
N LEU A 447 19.70 3.71 -0.73
CA LEU A 447 18.60 2.82 -1.12
C LEU A 447 17.72 3.46 -2.21
N ALA A 448 16.86 2.66 -2.83
CA ALA A 448 15.74 3.16 -3.62
C ALA A 448 14.80 4.00 -2.73
N ASN A 449 14.30 5.11 -3.29
CA ASN A 449 13.36 5.99 -2.59
C ASN A 449 11.94 5.56 -2.90
N LYS A 450 11.05 5.59 -1.90
CA LYS A 450 9.64 5.22 -2.10
C LYS A 450 8.67 6.15 -1.38
N VAL A 451 7.47 6.25 -1.93
CA VAL A 451 6.35 7.05 -1.41
C VAL A 451 5.10 6.17 -1.43
N LEU A 452 4.43 6.03 -0.27
CA LEU A 452 3.18 5.28 -0.19
C LEU A 452 2.06 6.08 -0.88
N LEU A 453 1.41 5.49 -1.88
CA LEU A 453 0.28 6.09 -2.57
C LEU A 453 -1.06 5.69 -1.96
N THR A 454 -1.24 4.40 -1.69
CA THR A 454 -2.49 3.87 -1.13
C THR A 454 -2.31 2.46 -0.55
N ASN A 455 -3.29 2.03 0.24
CA ASN A 455 -3.45 0.66 0.71
C ASN A 455 -4.74 0.06 0.12
N LEU A 456 -4.62 -0.94 -0.76
CA LEU A 456 -5.77 -1.51 -1.48
C LEU A 456 -6.82 -2.10 -0.53
N ALA A 457 -6.40 -2.70 0.59
CA ALA A 457 -7.33 -3.26 1.57
C ALA A 457 -8.25 -2.19 2.17
N SER A 458 -7.72 -0.99 2.42
CA SER A 458 -8.48 0.17 2.90
C SER A 458 -9.50 0.67 1.87
N LEU A 459 -9.33 0.32 0.58
CA LEU A 459 -10.27 0.65 -0.49
C LEU A 459 -11.31 -0.46 -0.75
N GLY A 460 -11.22 -1.59 -0.04
CA GLY A 460 -12.12 -2.75 -0.19
C GLY A 460 -11.54 -3.95 -0.95
N TYR A 461 -10.24 -3.97 -1.25
CA TYR A 461 -9.58 -5.18 -1.74
C TYR A 461 -9.50 -6.23 -0.63
N ALA A 462 -10.16 -7.38 -0.81
CA ALA A 462 -10.31 -8.37 0.28
C ALA A 462 -9.40 -9.60 0.15
N ALA A 463 -8.82 -9.86 -1.03
CA ALA A 463 -8.02 -11.06 -1.26
C ALA A 463 -6.68 -11.02 -0.49
N GLU A 464 -6.16 -12.19 -0.13
CA GLU A 464 -4.88 -12.31 0.57
C GLU A 464 -3.71 -11.91 -0.33
N LYS A 465 -3.73 -12.31 -1.59
CA LYS A 465 -2.63 -12.13 -2.53
C LYS A 465 -3.00 -11.11 -3.58
N VAL A 466 -2.18 -10.09 -3.74
CA VAL A 466 -2.21 -9.15 -4.87
C VAL A 466 -0.90 -9.33 -5.61
N GLU A 467 -0.95 -10.00 -6.75
CA GLU A 467 0.26 -10.48 -7.43
C GLU A 467 0.36 -9.96 -8.86
N GLY A 468 -0.67 -9.27 -9.37
CA GLY A 468 -0.52 -8.51 -10.61
C GLY A 468 -0.80 -7.02 -10.45
N LEU A 469 0.02 -6.19 -11.10
CA LEU A 469 -0.11 -4.73 -11.17
C LEU A 469 0.20 -4.23 -12.59
N ALA A 470 -0.76 -3.51 -13.20
CA ALA A 470 -0.55 -2.81 -14.46
C ALA A 470 -0.88 -1.32 -14.35
N LEU A 471 -0.16 -0.49 -15.09
CA LEU A 471 -0.42 0.95 -15.24
C LEU A 471 -1.21 1.22 -16.52
N LEU A 472 -2.31 1.96 -16.40
CA LEU A 472 -3.11 2.42 -17.54
C LEU A 472 -2.65 3.82 -18.01
N PRO A 473 -2.87 4.19 -19.30
CA PRO A 473 -2.43 5.47 -19.84
C PRO A 473 -3.07 6.71 -19.20
N ASP A 474 -4.19 6.53 -18.50
CA ASP A 474 -4.90 7.58 -17.76
C ASP A 474 -4.43 7.71 -16.30
N GLY A 475 -3.41 6.94 -15.90
CA GLY A 475 -2.82 6.98 -14.55
C GLY A 475 -3.49 6.06 -13.53
N ARG A 476 -4.53 5.32 -13.93
CA ARG A 476 -5.14 4.28 -13.10
C ARG A 476 -4.26 3.04 -12.99
N PHE A 477 -4.44 2.27 -11.93
CA PHE A 477 -3.86 0.93 -11.82
C PHE A 477 -4.90 -0.14 -12.08
N ALA A 478 -4.49 -1.25 -12.68
CA ALA A 478 -5.22 -2.50 -12.66
C ALA A 478 -4.47 -3.49 -11.77
N VAL A 479 -5.19 -4.26 -10.96
CA VAL A 479 -4.62 -5.28 -10.09
C VAL A 479 -5.37 -6.60 -10.23
N VAL A 480 -4.70 -7.72 -10.00
CA VAL A 480 -5.33 -9.05 -9.98
C VAL A 480 -4.84 -9.86 -8.79
N ASN A 481 -5.73 -10.69 -8.24
CA ASN A 481 -5.38 -11.60 -7.16
C ASN A 481 -4.98 -12.97 -7.68
N ASP A 482 -4.01 -13.56 -7.00
CA ASP A 482 -3.85 -15.01 -7.00
C ASP A 482 -4.88 -15.63 -6.04
N ASN A 483 -5.50 -16.71 -6.48
CA ASN A 483 -6.48 -17.49 -5.72
C ASN A 483 -5.98 -18.92 -5.42
N ASP A 484 -4.70 -19.22 -5.70
CA ASP A 484 -4.09 -20.54 -5.54
C ASP A 484 -4.86 -21.67 -6.26
N PHE A 485 -5.55 -21.36 -7.35
CA PHE A 485 -6.50 -22.25 -8.02
C PHE A 485 -7.62 -22.80 -7.10
N GLY A 486 -7.91 -22.10 -6.00
CA GLY A 486 -8.83 -22.56 -4.96
C GLY A 486 -8.35 -23.79 -4.21
N VAL A 487 -7.04 -24.06 -4.20
CA VAL A 487 -6.47 -25.21 -3.50
C VAL A 487 -6.22 -24.88 -2.04
N THR A 488 -6.58 -25.79 -1.15
CA THR A 488 -6.32 -25.68 0.29
C THR A 488 -5.68 -26.96 0.80
N SER A 489 -4.71 -26.82 1.71
CA SER A 489 -4.04 -27.92 2.40
C SER A 489 -4.34 -27.93 3.89
N LEU A 490 -4.53 -29.10 4.48
CA LEU A 490 -4.72 -29.32 5.92
C LEU A 490 -3.72 -30.35 6.45
N ASP A 491 -3.28 -30.17 7.70
CA ASP A 491 -2.60 -31.23 8.44
C ASP A 491 -3.58 -32.32 8.92
N ALA A 492 -3.03 -33.39 9.48
CA ALA A 492 -3.80 -34.53 9.96
C ALA A 492 -4.80 -34.16 11.07
N ALA A 493 -4.44 -33.23 11.95
CA ALA A 493 -5.27 -32.84 13.08
C ALA A 493 -6.47 -31.99 12.60
N ALA A 494 -6.22 -30.99 11.76
CA ALA A 494 -7.22 -30.14 11.15
C ALA A 494 -8.18 -30.94 10.27
N TYR A 495 -7.66 -31.85 9.43
CA TYR A 495 -8.50 -32.77 8.68
C TYR A 495 -9.33 -33.66 9.61
N ASN A 496 -8.75 -34.20 10.69
CA ASN A 496 -9.48 -35.08 11.61
C ASN A 496 -10.58 -34.36 12.39
N ALA A 497 -10.45 -33.05 12.61
CA ALA A 497 -11.47 -32.20 13.23
C ALA A 497 -12.67 -31.91 12.32
N LEU A 498 -12.54 -32.12 11.01
CA LEU A 498 -13.64 -31.94 10.06
C LEU A 498 -14.79 -32.93 10.30
N SER A 499 -16.00 -32.50 9.95
CA SER A 499 -17.16 -33.39 9.86
C SER A 499 -16.89 -34.51 8.84
N THR A 500 -17.55 -35.66 9.00
CA THR A 500 -17.44 -36.77 8.02
C THR A 500 -17.77 -36.31 6.60
N ALA A 501 -18.71 -35.38 6.45
CA ALA A 501 -19.09 -34.82 5.15
C ALA A 501 -17.99 -33.94 4.55
N ASP A 502 -17.30 -33.15 5.36
CA ASP A 502 -16.22 -32.27 4.89
C ASP A 502 -14.92 -33.04 4.61
N LYS A 503 -14.64 -34.11 5.37
CA LYS A 503 -13.52 -35.01 5.09
C LYS A 503 -13.54 -35.57 3.67
N ALA A 504 -14.73 -35.87 3.13
CA ALA A 504 -14.88 -36.40 1.79
C ALA A 504 -14.43 -35.43 0.67
N LYS A 505 -14.20 -34.15 0.99
CA LYS A 505 -13.70 -33.16 0.04
C LYS A 505 -12.19 -33.29 -0.16
N TYR A 506 -11.42 -33.65 0.87
CA TYR A 506 -9.97 -33.67 0.77
C TYR A 506 -9.41 -35.05 0.38
N ALA A 507 -8.31 -35.04 -0.37
CA ALA A 507 -7.50 -36.21 -0.69
C ALA A 507 -6.22 -36.20 0.15
N LEU A 508 -5.75 -37.38 0.57
CA LEU A 508 -4.47 -37.54 1.26
C LEU A 508 -3.33 -37.29 0.25
N ALA A 509 -2.67 -36.15 0.36
CA ALA A 509 -1.55 -35.74 -0.51
C ALA A 509 -0.24 -36.41 -0.13
N SER A 510 -0.05 -36.64 1.17
CA SER A 510 1.15 -37.29 1.72
C SER A 510 0.83 -37.95 3.06
N ASP A 511 1.39 -39.13 3.32
CA ASP A 511 1.33 -39.84 4.61
C ASP A 511 2.71 -40.41 4.88
N ILE A 512 3.53 -39.63 5.59
CA ILE A 512 4.94 -39.98 5.73
C ILE A 512 5.39 -39.80 7.18
N ASN A 513 5.94 -40.89 7.72
CA ASN A 513 6.21 -41.09 9.16
C ASN A 513 5.00 -40.82 10.07
N GLY A 514 3.77 -41.02 9.54
CA GLY A 514 2.50 -40.79 10.24
C GLY A 514 2.00 -39.35 10.23
N SER A 515 2.74 -38.40 9.65
CA SER A 515 2.27 -37.04 9.41
C SER A 515 1.54 -36.99 8.07
N LYS A 516 0.27 -36.59 8.09
CA LYS A 516 -0.62 -36.59 6.93
C LYS A 516 -0.95 -35.18 6.49
N THR A 517 -0.77 -34.86 5.20
CA THR A 517 -1.29 -33.63 4.59
C THR A 517 -2.41 -33.97 3.62
N TYR A 518 -3.49 -33.21 3.69
CA TYR A 518 -4.68 -33.39 2.87
C TYR A 518 -4.90 -32.17 2.00
N VAL A 519 -5.25 -32.36 0.74
CA VAL A 519 -5.46 -31.29 -0.25
C VAL A 519 -6.84 -31.37 -0.87
N TYR A 520 -7.45 -30.22 -1.12
CA TYR A 520 -8.75 -30.10 -1.78
C TYR A 520 -8.77 -28.87 -2.68
N ALA A 521 -9.44 -28.97 -3.82
CA ALA A 521 -9.76 -27.83 -4.67
C ALA A 521 -11.23 -27.43 -4.43
N ASN A 522 -11.46 -26.22 -3.93
CA ASN A 522 -12.81 -25.67 -3.67
C ASN A 522 -13.16 -24.58 -4.71
N PRO A 523 -14.08 -24.84 -5.65
CA PRO A 523 -14.53 -23.83 -6.61
C PRO A 523 -15.23 -22.62 -6.01
N VAL A 524 -15.79 -22.74 -4.80
CA VAL A 524 -16.54 -21.65 -4.16
C VAL A 524 -15.62 -20.60 -3.54
N ASP A 525 -14.45 -21.02 -3.06
CA ASP A 525 -13.46 -20.13 -2.41
C ASP A 525 -12.40 -19.61 -3.40
N ALA A 526 -12.49 -19.98 -4.68
CA ALA A 526 -11.51 -19.69 -5.73
C ALA A 526 -11.79 -18.40 -6.52
N ARG A 527 -12.36 -17.35 -5.91
CA ARG A 527 -12.72 -16.16 -6.70
C ARG A 527 -11.47 -15.41 -7.17
N THR A 528 -11.35 -15.27 -8.48
CA THR A 528 -10.39 -14.37 -9.13
C THR A 528 -11.09 -13.06 -9.44
N GLN A 529 -10.40 -11.95 -9.22
CA GLN A 529 -10.89 -10.60 -9.37
C GLN A 529 -9.84 -9.77 -10.10
N LEU A 530 -10.30 -9.05 -11.13
CA LEU A 530 -9.56 -7.93 -11.68
C LEU A 530 -10.09 -6.67 -10.99
N GLY A 531 -9.22 -5.80 -10.53
CA GLY A 531 -9.59 -4.55 -9.88
C GLY A 531 -9.03 -3.34 -10.60
N LEU A 532 -9.77 -2.24 -10.63
CA LEU A 532 -9.26 -0.93 -11.07
C LEU A 532 -9.13 0.00 -9.87
N VAL A 533 -7.94 0.58 -9.71
CA VAL A 533 -7.66 1.65 -8.76
C VAL A 533 -7.72 2.97 -9.51
N SER A 534 -8.68 3.80 -9.14
CA SER A 534 -8.87 5.13 -9.71
C SER A 534 -8.46 6.21 -8.72
N PHE A 535 -8.15 7.39 -9.22
CA PHE A 535 -7.65 8.51 -8.42
C PHE A 535 -8.46 9.76 -8.71
N SER A 536 -8.95 10.42 -7.65
CA SER A 536 -9.63 11.71 -7.72
C SER A 536 -8.60 12.82 -7.52
N PRO A 537 -8.22 13.56 -8.58
CA PRO A 537 -7.10 14.50 -8.53
C PRO A 537 -7.32 15.58 -7.48
N THR A 538 -6.25 15.90 -6.75
CA THR A 538 -6.18 17.01 -5.81
C THR A 538 -5.51 18.20 -6.48
N PHE A 539 -6.03 19.40 -6.24
CA PHE A 539 -5.48 20.64 -6.79
C PHE A 539 -4.89 21.50 -5.67
N ILE A 540 -3.86 22.26 -5.99
CA ILE A 540 -3.21 23.18 -5.06
C ILE A 540 -2.82 24.45 -5.80
N ASP A 541 -2.97 25.58 -5.13
CA ASP A 541 -2.36 26.83 -5.53
C ASP A 541 -1.02 26.94 -4.79
N THR A 542 0.02 27.29 -5.55
CA THR A 542 1.41 27.31 -5.09
C THR A 542 2.02 28.71 -5.06
N ASP A 543 1.29 29.75 -5.47
CA ASP A 543 1.84 31.10 -5.63
C ASP A 543 0.86 32.19 -5.18
N ASP A 544 1.27 32.97 -4.18
CA ASP A 544 0.52 34.10 -3.59
C ASP A 544 0.62 35.42 -4.39
N LYS A 545 1.40 35.46 -5.48
CA LYS A 545 1.77 36.69 -6.21
C LYS A 545 1.47 36.64 -7.69
N ASP A 546 0.72 35.65 -8.14
CA ASP A 546 0.46 35.44 -9.55
C ASP A 546 -0.83 36.12 -10.06
N GLY A 547 -1.49 36.90 -9.19
CA GLY A 547 -2.67 37.70 -9.51
C GLY A 547 -4.01 37.09 -9.11
N GLY A 548 -4.00 36.03 -8.29
CA GLY A 548 -5.18 35.47 -7.63
C GLY A 548 -5.16 33.95 -7.58
N ILE A 549 -6.14 33.37 -6.90
CA ILE A 549 -6.15 31.94 -6.58
C ILE A 549 -6.19 31.05 -7.83
N LYS A 550 -5.16 30.21 -8.04
CA LYS A 550 -4.98 29.33 -9.21
C LYS A 550 -4.66 27.88 -8.83
N LEU A 551 -5.71 27.16 -8.44
CA LEU A 551 -5.64 25.72 -8.19
C LEU A 551 -5.25 24.92 -9.44
N ALA A 552 -4.19 24.12 -9.33
CA ALA A 552 -3.70 23.25 -10.40
C ALA A 552 -3.22 21.89 -9.88
N LYS A 553 -3.18 20.90 -10.78
CA LYS A 553 -2.50 19.62 -10.52
C LYS A 553 -0.99 19.82 -10.69
N ASN A 554 -0.21 19.15 -9.85
CA ASN A 554 1.24 19.27 -9.86
C ASN A 554 1.89 17.89 -9.87
N GLN A 555 2.67 17.62 -10.91
CA GLN A 555 3.48 16.40 -11.01
C GLN A 555 4.66 16.47 -10.03
N ASN A 556 4.93 15.36 -9.35
CA ASN A 556 6.00 15.23 -8.35
C ASN A 556 5.91 16.23 -7.18
N LEU A 557 4.72 16.74 -6.88
CA LEU A 557 4.45 17.54 -5.70
C LEU A 557 3.55 16.75 -4.74
N TYR A 558 3.98 16.67 -3.49
CA TYR A 558 3.32 15.93 -2.43
C TYR A 558 3.11 16.82 -1.21
N GLY A 559 2.01 16.65 -0.48
CA GLY A 559 1.82 17.23 0.86
C GLY A 559 2.15 16.20 1.92
N LEU A 560 2.98 16.54 2.89
CA LEU A 560 3.22 15.68 4.06
C LEU A 560 2.02 15.77 5.00
N ARG A 561 1.50 14.62 5.47
CA ARG A 561 0.42 14.61 6.46
C ARG A 561 1.00 14.89 7.85
N MET A 562 1.03 16.16 8.20
CA MET A 562 1.66 16.66 9.42
C MET A 562 0.57 17.13 10.38
N PRO A 563 0.14 16.30 11.34
CA PRO A 563 -1.09 16.59 12.06
C PRO A 563 -0.93 17.37 13.37
N ASP A 564 -1.51 18.58 13.38
CA ASP A 564 -1.75 19.40 14.59
C ASP A 564 -3.01 18.95 15.36
N GLY A 565 -3.89 18.17 14.75
CA GLY A 565 -5.10 17.65 15.41
C GLY A 565 -5.19 16.14 15.37
N ILE A 566 -5.67 15.50 16.44
CA ILE A 566 -6.13 14.10 16.40
C ILE A 566 -7.33 13.85 17.33
N ASN A 567 -8.29 13.07 16.84
CA ASN A 567 -9.36 12.52 17.67
C ASN A 567 -9.73 11.10 17.21
N ALA A 568 -10.41 10.33 18.06
CA ALA A 568 -10.79 8.94 17.79
C ALA A 568 -12.28 8.70 18.01
N TYR A 569 -12.87 7.83 17.19
CA TYR A 569 -14.27 7.44 17.31
C TYR A 569 -14.50 6.01 16.80
N GLN A 570 -15.66 5.44 17.13
CA GLN A 570 -16.05 4.10 16.67
C GLN A 570 -16.96 4.21 15.45
N ALA A 571 -16.64 3.47 14.39
CA ALA A 571 -17.47 3.36 13.18
C ALA A 571 -17.40 1.96 12.57
N LYS A 572 -18.17 1.74 11.50
CA LYS A 572 -18.15 0.49 10.73
C LYS A 572 -17.03 0.50 9.70
N GLY A 573 -16.21 -0.55 9.69
CA GLY A 573 -15.24 -0.85 8.62
C GLY A 573 -15.92 -1.26 7.31
N VAL A 574 -15.14 -1.38 6.23
CA VAL A 574 -15.63 -1.88 4.93
C VAL A 574 -16.29 -3.26 5.04
N ASP A 575 -15.84 -4.07 5.99
CA ASP A 575 -16.38 -5.40 6.29
C ASP A 575 -17.61 -5.40 7.23
N GLY A 576 -18.07 -4.24 7.66
CA GLY A 576 -19.21 -4.07 8.59
C GLY A 576 -18.87 -4.32 10.06
N THR A 577 -17.60 -4.60 10.41
CA THR A 577 -17.16 -4.73 11.80
C THR A 577 -17.01 -3.34 12.44
N THR A 578 -17.27 -3.23 13.75
CA THR A 578 -17.04 -1.98 14.47
C THR A 578 -15.58 -1.92 14.90
N GLN A 579 -14.90 -0.83 14.56
CA GLN A 579 -13.50 -0.61 14.91
C GLN A 579 -13.23 0.88 15.19
N THR A 580 -12.08 1.15 15.81
CA THR A 580 -11.61 2.50 16.09
C THR A 580 -11.07 3.13 14.82
N PHE A 581 -11.54 4.33 14.51
CA PHE A 581 -10.96 5.22 13.50
C PHE A 581 -10.38 6.45 14.18
N THR A 582 -9.32 6.99 13.62
CA THR A 582 -8.79 8.31 14.01
C THR A 582 -9.01 9.32 12.89
N VAL A 583 -9.20 10.58 13.25
CA VAL A 583 -9.25 11.70 12.32
C VAL A 583 -8.12 12.64 12.70
N ILE A 584 -7.31 13.04 11.72
CA ILE A 584 -6.19 13.95 11.89
C ILE A 584 -6.36 15.21 11.05
N ALA A 585 -5.82 16.34 11.51
CA ALA A 585 -5.85 17.63 10.82
C ALA A 585 -4.45 18.03 10.36
N ASN A 586 -4.22 18.08 9.06
CA ASN A 586 -2.89 18.21 8.47
C ASN A 586 -2.53 19.67 8.14
N GLU A 587 -2.38 20.52 9.16
CA GLU A 587 -1.91 21.90 9.03
C GLU A 587 -0.47 21.96 8.50
N GLY A 588 0.45 21.40 9.28
CA GLY A 588 1.81 21.12 8.87
C GLY A 588 2.80 22.23 9.16
N ASP A 589 2.91 22.64 10.41
CA ASP A 589 3.95 23.59 10.79
C ASP A 589 5.38 23.09 10.52
N GLY A 590 6.28 24.06 10.31
CA GLY A 590 7.70 23.83 10.04
C GLY A 590 8.54 23.91 11.31
N ARG A 591 9.74 23.34 11.28
CA ARG A 591 10.66 23.44 12.42
C ARG A 591 11.38 24.77 12.42
N VAL A 592 11.22 25.53 13.50
CA VAL A 592 11.98 26.75 13.75
C VAL A 592 12.70 26.63 15.10
N ARG A 593 14.02 26.37 15.07
CA ARG A 593 14.83 26.24 16.30
C ARG A 593 15.97 27.26 16.33
N PRO A 594 16.31 27.88 17.46
CA PRO A 594 17.58 28.60 17.60
C PRO A 594 18.74 27.63 17.31
N ASP A 595 19.59 27.95 16.34
CA ASP A 595 20.71 27.12 15.91
C ASP A 595 21.88 27.23 16.90
N GLY A 596 21.73 26.77 18.14
CA GLY A 596 22.87 26.74 19.05
C GLY A 596 22.65 26.60 20.55
N ASP A 597 21.43 26.58 21.08
CA ASP A 597 21.28 26.35 22.53
C ASP A 597 21.41 24.85 22.85
N TYR A 598 22.65 24.37 22.86
CA TYR A 598 23.04 23.07 23.38
C TYR A 598 23.57 23.24 24.81
N THR A 599 22.91 22.63 25.80
CA THR A 599 23.47 22.47 27.14
C THR A 599 23.94 21.04 27.34
N ALA A 600 25.23 20.79 27.14
CA ALA A 600 25.94 19.74 27.85
C ALA A 600 26.91 20.39 28.84
N GLY A 601 26.80 20.04 30.13
CA GLY A 601 27.75 20.50 31.14
C GLY A 601 27.60 21.95 31.63
N GLY A 602 26.43 22.58 31.45
CA GLY A 602 26.07 23.81 32.19
C GLY A 602 26.64 25.13 31.67
N THR A 603 27.08 25.22 30.41
CA THR A 603 27.41 26.51 29.78
C THR A 603 26.59 26.69 28.49
N THR A 604 25.75 27.71 28.44
CA THR A 604 24.90 28.04 27.28
C THR A 604 25.67 28.94 26.32
N THR A 605 25.78 28.55 25.05
CA THR A 605 26.28 29.44 23.99
C THR A 605 25.09 29.81 23.13
N LYS A 606 24.53 31.02 23.33
CA LYS A 606 23.44 31.51 22.47
C LYS A 606 24.00 31.73 21.06
N SER A 607 23.43 31.05 20.08
CA SER A 607 23.66 31.33 18.67
C SER A 607 22.54 32.21 18.12
N GLU A 608 22.89 33.12 17.21
CA GLU A 608 21.95 34.01 16.51
C GLU A 608 21.40 33.42 15.21
N SER A 609 21.89 32.26 14.75
CA SER A 609 21.30 31.54 13.62
C SER A 609 20.02 30.81 14.06
N VAL A 610 19.06 30.63 13.15
CA VAL A 610 17.84 29.83 13.35
C VAL A 610 17.89 28.71 12.33
N TYR A 611 17.79 27.46 12.78
CA TYR A 611 17.56 26.32 11.90
C TYR A 611 16.11 26.38 11.46
N SER A 612 15.90 26.44 10.14
CA SER A 612 14.62 26.25 9.49
C SER A 612 14.77 25.17 8.44
N ASP A 613 13.78 24.30 8.40
CA ASP A 613 13.65 23.26 7.39
C ASP A 613 12.85 23.71 6.16
N GLU A 614 12.34 24.94 6.16
CA GLU A 614 11.56 25.51 5.06
C GLU A 614 12.46 26.01 3.92
N LEU A 615 12.14 25.60 2.69
CA LEU A 615 12.71 26.15 1.46
C LEU A 615 11.61 26.60 0.51
N ARG A 616 11.89 27.64 -0.28
CA ARG A 616 11.01 28.07 -1.36
C ARG A 616 11.28 27.24 -2.61
N SER A 617 10.25 26.67 -3.22
CA SER A 617 10.34 25.78 -4.38
C SER A 617 11.13 26.39 -5.55
N GLY A 618 11.02 27.70 -5.79
CA GLY A 618 11.77 28.40 -6.85
C GLY A 618 13.29 28.45 -6.65
N VAL A 619 13.77 28.22 -5.42
CA VAL A 619 15.21 28.10 -5.13
C VAL A 619 15.79 26.81 -5.71
N THR A 620 14.94 25.80 -5.97
CA THR A 620 15.35 24.50 -6.55
C THR A 620 15.51 24.53 -8.08
N GLY A 621 15.16 25.64 -8.74
CA GLY A 621 15.43 25.88 -10.16
C GLY A 621 14.60 25.07 -11.16
N THR A 622 13.53 24.38 -10.73
CA THR A 622 12.70 23.53 -11.60
C THR A 622 11.20 23.66 -11.30
N GLY A 623 10.34 23.62 -12.34
CA GLY A 623 8.87 23.58 -12.22
C GLY A 623 8.13 24.92 -12.42
N THR A 624 6.79 24.86 -12.46
CA THR A 624 5.89 26.02 -12.57
C THR A 624 5.58 26.67 -11.22
N ASP A 625 5.68 25.89 -10.14
CA ASP A 625 5.64 26.39 -8.76
C ASP A 625 7.03 26.95 -8.39
N THR A 626 7.07 28.26 -8.14
CA THR A 626 8.30 28.98 -7.78
C THR A 626 8.31 29.52 -6.35
N ARG A 627 7.21 29.38 -5.61
CA ARG A 627 7.05 30.05 -4.32
C ARG A 627 6.58 29.15 -3.20
N LEU A 628 5.96 28.00 -3.44
CA LEU A 628 5.51 27.12 -2.38
C LEU A 628 6.64 26.78 -1.40
N LYS A 629 6.33 26.82 -0.10
CA LYS A 629 7.21 26.29 0.93
C LYS A 629 7.20 24.77 0.90
N ILE A 630 8.40 24.21 0.81
CA ILE A 630 8.67 22.78 0.81
C ILE A 630 9.69 22.46 1.89
N VAL A 631 9.68 21.21 2.37
CA VAL A 631 10.73 20.73 3.27
C VAL A 631 12.06 20.60 2.51
N SER A 632 13.15 20.90 3.22
CA SER A 632 14.52 20.89 2.68
C SER A 632 15.26 19.57 2.79
N ASP A 633 14.74 18.66 3.61
CA ASP A 633 15.40 17.41 4.00
C ASP A 633 14.89 16.18 3.23
N GLN A 634 13.96 16.36 2.30
CA GLN A 634 13.37 15.27 1.49
C GLN A 634 13.24 15.65 0.01
N GLY A 635 13.38 14.67 -0.88
CA GLY A 635 13.03 14.83 -2.29
C GLY A 635 14.14 15.32 -3.23
N ASN A 636 15.28 15.74 -2.69
CA ASN A 636 16.54 15.85 -3.44
C ASN A 636 17.35 14.54 -3.27
N TYR A 637 17.16 13.63 -4.21
CA TYR A 637 17.81 12.31 -4.22
C TYR A 637 19.14 12.33 -4.97
N ASP A 638 19.29 13.22 -5.96
CA ASP A 638 20.53 13.45 -6.70
C ASP A 638 21.24 14.72 -6.24
N ALA A 639 22.04 14.57 -5.18
CA ALA A 639 22.85 15.64 -4.60
C ALA A 639 23.89 16.27 -5.56
N SER A 640 24.08 15.73 -6.78
CA SER A 640 24.90 16.38 -7.80
C SER A 640 24.19 17.57 -8.47
N THR A 641 22.88 17.71 -8.25
CA THR A 641 22.07 18.82 -8.76
C THR A 641 21.30 19.53 -7.63
N PRO A 642 21.00 20.82 -7.78
CA PRO A 642 20.10 21.53 -6.85
C PRO A 642 18.62 21.21 -7.08
N ALA A 643 18.29 20.45 -8.13
CA ALA A 643 16.92 20.14 -8.50
C ALA A 643 16.35 19.06 -7.59
N TYR A 644 15.10 19.24 -7.17
CA TYR A 644 14.37 18.23 -6.41
C TYR A 644 13.60 17.34 -7.38
N GLU A 645 13.76 16.04 -7.25
CA GLU A 645 13.01 15.05 -8.02
C GLU A 645 11.55 15.00 -7.58
N GLN A 646 11.33 15.12 -6.27
CA GLN A 646 10.03 15.17 -5.63
C GLN A 646 10.02 16.35 -4.66
N LYS A 647 8.95 17.15 -4.68
CA LYS A 647 8.76 18.27 -3.76
C LYS A 647 7.76 17.87 -2.71
N PHE A 648 8.05 18.20 -1.46
CA PHE A 648 7.21 17.87 -0.31
C PHE A 648 6.79 19.18 0.37
N ALA A 649 5.56 19.60 0.15
CA ALA A 649 4.94 20.73 0.82
C ALA A 649 4.69 20.40 2.30
N PHE A 650 4.72 21.44 3.12
CA PHE A 650 4.27 21.39 4.50
C PHE A 650 2.75 21.19 4.55
N GLY A 651 2.32 20.18 5.31
CA GLY A 651 0.91 19.86 5.49
C GLY A 651 0.22 19.22 4.29
N GLY A 652 -0.94 18.64 4.57
CA GLY A 652 -1.87 18.14 3.57
C GLY A 652 -2.94 19.18 3.18
N ARG A 653 -3.08 20.26 3.99
CA ARG A 653 -4.19 21.21 3.92
C ARG A 653 -5.56 20.52 4.00
N SER A 654 -5.58 19.39 4.68
CA SER A 654 -6.67 18.41 4.65
C SER A 654 -6.94 17.84 6.04
N ILE A 655 -8.09 17.19 6.20
CA ILE A 655 -8.25 16.19 7.25
C ILE A 655 -8.14 14.78 6.65
N THR A 656 -7.59 13.85 7.43
CA THR A 656 -7.45 12.44 7.02
C THR A 656 -8.10 11.53 8.06
N ILE A 657 -8.78 10.48 7.60
CA ILE A 657 -9.32 9.42 8.44
C ILE A 657 -8.45 8.17 8.29
N LEU A 658 -8.04 7.59 9.42
CA LEU A 658 -7.24 6.37 9.50
C LEU A 658 -8.03 5.23 10.15
N ASP A 659 -7.82 4.00 9.67
CA ASP A 659 -8.33 2.79 10.33
C ASP A 659 -7.54 2.42 11.59
N SER A 660 -7.92 1.33 12.28
CA SER A 660 -7.26 0.92 13.52
C SER A 660 -5.80 0.50 13.34
N LEU A 661 -5.39 0.20 12.10
CA LEU A 661 -4.01 -0.10 11.72
C LEU A 661 -3.23 1.17 11.33
N GLY A 662 -3.86 2.34 11.28
CA GLY A 662 -3.24 3.58 10.83
C GLY A 662 -3.15 3.72 9.31
N ASN A 663 -3.90 2.93 8.53
CA ASN A 663 -3.98 3.13 7.09
C ASN A 663 -4.95 4.28 6.77
N VAL A 664 -4.61 5.08 5.76
CA VAL A 664 -5.51 6.12 5.23
C VAL A 664 -6.71 5.45 4.55
N VAL A 665 -7.91 5.72 5.05
CA VAL A 665 -9.18 5.27 4.44
C VAL A 665 -9.89 6.40 3.69
N TRP A 666 -9.69 7.65 4.11
CA TRP A 666 -10.23 8.82 3.45
C TRP A 666 -9.41 10.08 3.73
N ASP A 667 -9.35 10.99 2.77
CA ASP A 667 -8.62 12.26 2.88
C ASP A 667 -9.41 13.36 2.17
N SER A 668 -9.61 14.52 2.81
CA SER A 668 -10.36 15.60 2.17
C SER A 668 -9.66 16.18 0.95
N GLY A 669 -8.36 15.93 0.76
CA GLY A 669 -7.58 16.49 -0.35
C GLY A 669 -7.68 18.02 -0.36
N ASP A 670 -8.12 18.57 -1.48
CA ASP A 670 -8.28 20.01 -1.69
C ASP A 670 -9.68 20.54 -1.34
N LEU A 671 -10.54 19.70 -0.76
CA LEU A 671 -11.94 20.04 -0.51
C LEU A 671 -12.08 21.25 0.42
N ILE A 672 -11.24 21.37 1.45
CA ILE A 672 -11.24 22.50 2.38
C ILE A 672 -10.93 23.78 1.62
N ASP A 673 -9.80 23.84 0.90
CA ASP A 673 -9.39 25.01 0.12
C ASP A 673 -10.46 25.40 -0.91
N ARG A 674 -10.94 24.45 -1.73
CA ARG A 674 -12.00 24.71 -2.72
C ARG A 674 -13.27 25.26 -2.10
N ALA A 675 -13.71 24.70 -0.97
CA ALA A 675 -14.92 25.16 -0.31
C ALA A 675 -14.71 26.51 0.39
N ALA A 676 -13.52 26.77 0.95
CA ALA A 676 -13.14 28.05 1.53
C ALA A 676 -13.12 29.17 0.48
N ILE A 677 -12.60 28.87 -0.72
CA ILE A 677 -12.64 29.78 -1.88
C ILE A 677 -14.10 30.10 -2.24
N ALA A 678 -14.93 29.07 -2.38
CA ALA A 678 -16.35 29.24 -2.72
C ALA A 678 -17.13 30.03 -1.65
N ALA A 679 -16.76 29.89 -0.37
CA ALA A 679 -17.36 30.61 0.75
C ALA A 679 -16.78 32.04 0.95
N GLY A 680 -15.79 32.42 0.14
CA GLY A 680 -15.09 33.70 0.22
C GLY A 680 -14.33 33.88 1.53
N ILE A 681 -13.77 32.80 2.08
CA ILE A 681 -12.99 32.82 3.34
C ILE A 681 -11.52 32.40 3.14
N TYR A 682 -11.15 31.91 1.96
CA TYR A 682 -9.76 31.57 1.65
C TYR A 682 -8.88 32.84 1.51
N ASP A 683 -7.64 32.78 2.01
CA ASP A 683 -6.64 33.85 1.87
C ASP A 683 -5.55 33.43 0.88
N ASP A 684 -5.51 34.09 -0.28
CA ASP A 684 -4.52 33.85 -1.33
C ASP A 684 -3.08 34.16 -0.87
N GLY A 685 -2.92 35.01 0.14
CA GLY A 685 -1.63 35.27 0.78
C GLY A 685 -1.01 34.04 1.47
N ARG A 686 -1.76 32.94 1.58
CA ARG A 686 -1.32 31.65 2.14
C ARG A 686 -1.14 30.56 1.08
N SER A 687 -1.41 30.84 -0.20
CA SER A 687 -1.29 29.85 -1.29
C SER A 687 0.13 29.31 -1.42
N ASP A 688 1.16 30.13 -1.24
CA ASP A 688 2.56 29.69 -1.24
C ASP A 688 3.04 29.05 0.08
N ASP A 689 2.13 28.82 1.05
CA ASP A 689 2.40 28.31 2.39
C ASP A 689 1.49 27.10 2.74
N LYS A 690 0.62 27.20 3.74
CA LYS A 690 -0.22 26.08 4.25
C LYS A 690 -1.73 26.26 3.98
N GLY A 691 -2.11 27.22 3.12
CA GLY A 691 -3.48 27.40 2.64
C GLY A 691 -4.48 27.69 3.76
N SER A 692 -5.52 26.85 3.89
CA SER A 692 -6.58 27.03 4.91
C SER A 692 -6.24 26.55 6.32
N GLU A 693 -5.10 25.87 6.53
CA GLU A 693 -4.56 25.47 7.85
C GLU A 693 -5.58 24.79 8.79
N PRO A 694 -5.94 23.51 8.52
CA PRO A 694 -6.78 22.74 9.42
C PRO A 694 -6.01 22.28 10.67
N GLU A 695 -6.36 22.87 11.80
CA GLU A 695 -5.77 22.66 13.13
C GLU A 695 -6.52 21.58 13.93
N ASN A 696 -6.36 21.60 15.24
CA ASN A 696 -7.09 20.80 16.20
C ASN A 696 -8.62 20.70 15.97
N MET A 697 -9.20 19.59 16.43
CA MET A 697 -10.59 19.21 16.17
C MET A 697 -11.30 18.51 17.34
N ALA A 698 -12.63 18.60 17.34
CA ALA A 698 -13.49 17.78 18.19
C ALA A 698 -14.37 16.84 17.36
N ILE A 699 -14.56 15.61 17.83
CA ILE A 699 -15.58 14.70 17.29
C ILE A 699 -16.76 14.61 18.25
N ALA A 700 -17.99 14.67 17.72
CA ALA A 700 -19.18 14.39 18.49
C ALA A 700 -20.21 13.60 17.69
N THR A 701 -20.93 12.72 18.39
CA THR A 701 -22.11 12.03 17.85
C THR A 701 -23.35 12.84 18.16
N ILE A 702 -24.06 13.27 17.12
CA ILE A 702 -25.30 14.03 17.21
C ILE A 702 -26.41 13.19 16.57
N GLY A 703 -27.30 12.67 17.41
CA GLY A 703 -28.26 11.64 17.00
C GLY A 703 -27.53 10.34 16.63
N VAL A 704 -27.65 9.90 15.38
CA VAL A 704 -27.01 8.67 14.86
C VAL A 704 -25.77 8.96 14.00
N ARG A 705 -25.40 10.22 13.84
CA ARG A 705 -24.31 10.66 12.96
C ARG A 705 -23.13 11.14 13.77
N SER A 706 -21.93 10.90 13.26
CA SER A 706 -20.68 11.39 13.84
C SER A 706 -20.16 12.55 13.01
N PHE A 707 -19.78 13.64 13.68
CA PHE A 707 -19.26 14.85 13.05
C PHE A 707 -17.87 15.20 13.59
N ALA A 708 -16.98 15.64 12.70
CA ALA A 708 -15.73 16.31 13.07
C ALA A 708 -15.89 17.83 12.89
N PHE A 709 -15.51 18.59 13.92
CA PHE A 709 -15.46 20.04 13.94
C PHE A 709 -13.99 20.47 13.98
N VAL A 710 -13.50 21.03 12.88
CA VAL A 710 -12.07 21.27 12.61
C VAL A 710 -11.84 22.77 12.58
N GLY A 711 -10.89 23.27 13.37
CA GLY A 711 -10.50 24.68 13.35
C GLY A 711 -9.76 25.01 12.07
N LEU A 712 -10.08 26.13 11.44
CA LEU A 712 -9.30 26.70 10.35
C LEU A 712 -8.68 28.01 10.87
N GLU A 713 -7.39 27.96 11.20
CA GLU A 713 -6.69 29.08 11.85
C GLU A 713 -6.71 30.30 10.93
N ARG A 714 -6.29 30.07 9.68
CA ARG A 714 -6.04 31.11 8.69
C ARG A 714 -7.10 31.17 7.60
N GLY A 715 -7.27 32.39 7.09
CA GLY A 715 -8.27 32.76 6.11
C GLY A 715 -8.65 34.23 6.27
N THR A 716 -9.44 34.75 5.34
CA THR A 716 -10.02 36.11 5.47
C THR A 716 -11.10 36.17 6.56
N SER A 717 -11.57 35.01 7.03
CA SER A 717 -12.35 34.84 8.25
C SER A 717 -12.04 33.48 8.83
N SER A 718 -11.42 33.43 10.02
CA SER A 718 -11.25 32.17 10.74
C SER A 718 -12.60 31.47 10.93
N SER A 719 -12.59 30.15 10.91
CA SER A 719 -13.84 29.37 10.90
C SER A 719 -13.65 27.98 11.46
N VAL A 720 -14.77 27.29 11.70
CA VAL A 720 -14.78 25.86 11.97
C VAL A 720 -15.41 25.15 10.79
N ALA A 721 -14.66 24.25 10.14
CA ALA A 721 -15.17 23.33 9.14
C ALA A 721 -15.85 22.15 9.83
N THR A 722 -17.05 21.78 9.38
CA THR A 722 -17.79 20.63 9.92
C THR A 722 -17.87 19.53 8.87
N PHE A 723 -17.41 18.33 9.22
CA PHE A 723 -17.49 17.13 8.37
C PHE A 723 -18.45 16.11 8.97
N ASP A 724 -19.29 15.49 8.15
CA ASP A 724 -19.99 14.26 8.53
C ASP A 724 -19.04 13.09 8.24
N ILE A 725 -18.66 12.40 9.31
CA ILE A 725 -17.71 11.28 9.30
C ILE A 725 -18.40 9.96 9.65
N THR A 726 -19.73 9.91 9.58
CA THR A 726 -20.50 8.70 9.94
C THR A 726 -20.06 7.48 9.14
N ASN A 727 -19.77 7.68 7.84
CA ASN A 727 -19.09 6.69 7.02
C ASN A 727 -17.62 7.12 6.83
N PRO A 728 -16.63 6.46 7.48
CA PRO A 728 -15.23 6.84 7.41
C PRO A 728 -14.62 6.77 6.01
N TYR A 729 -15.22 6.01 5.08
CA TYR A 729 -14.72 5.82 3.71
C TYR A 729 -15.29 6.85 2.73
N SER A 730 -16.26 7.66 3.17
CA SER A 730 -16.97 8.62 2.32
C SER A 730 -17.44 9.83 3.14
N ALA A 731 -16.52 10.41 3.91
CA ALA A 731 -16.80 11.64 4.65
C ALA A 731 -17.03 12.81 3.68
N TYR A 732 -17.80 13.81 4.12
CA TYR A 732 -18.08 15.00 3.31
C TYR A 732 -18.20 16.25 4.18
N LEU A 733 -17.88 17.40 3.58
CA LEU A 733 -17.99 18.71 4.22
C LEU A 733 -19.46 19.13 4.30
N VAL A 734 -19.93 19.38 5.53
CA VAL A 734 -21.27 19.93 5.80
C VAL A 734 -21.29 21.45 5.59
N GLY A 735 -20.22 22.14 5.99
CA GLY A 735 -20.06 23.58 5.79
C GLY A 735 -19.12 24.24 6.78
N PHE A 736 -19.08 25.58 6.75
CA PHE A 736 -18.24 26.39 7.62
C PHE A 736 -19.07 27.21 8.61
N GLN A 737 -18.60 27.26 9.85
CA GLN A 737 -19.08 28.18 10.88
C GLN A 737 -18.04 29.29 11.05
N LYS A 738 -18.24 30.43 10.38
CA LYS A 738 -17.35 31.60 10.50
C LYS A 738 -17.29 32.06 11.96
N SER A 739 -16.12 32.47 12.41
CA SER A 739 -15.96 33.16 13.69
C SER A 739 -16.53 34.57 13.61
N ALA A 740 -16.88 35.15 14.77
CA ALA A 740 -17.30 36.54 14.83
C ALA A 740 -16.21 37.49 14.29
N THR A 741 -16.59 38.64 13.76
CA THR A 741 -15.63 39.61 13.22
C THR A 741 -14.56 39.99 14.26
N GLY A 742 -13.28 39.78 13.90
CA GLY A 742 -12.15 40.07 14.78
C GLY A 742 -11.72 38.91 15.68
N VAL A 743 -12.50 37.83 15.74
CA VAL A 743 -12.14 36.57 16.41
C VAL A 743 -11.37 35.70 15.42
N ILE A 744 -10.13 35.38 15.77
CA ILE A 744 -9.14 34.72 14.90
C ILE A 744 -8.31 33.67 15.63
N SER A 745 -7.79 32.72 14.87
CA SER A 745 -6.97 31.58 15.30
C SER A 745 -7.68 30.57 16.22
N PRO A 746 -8.72 29.86 15.73
CA PRO A 746 -9.32 28.74 16.45
C PRO A 746 -8.30 27.63 16.73
N GLU A 747 -8.18 27.26 18.02
CA GLU A 747 -7.26 26.22 18.52
C GLU A 747 -8.04 25.08 19.18
N GLY A 748 -8.20 25.13 20.51
CA GLY A 748 -8.96 24.16 21.27
C GLY A 748 -10.45 24.16 20.89
N ILE A 749 -10.94 23.00 20.45
CA ILE A 749 -12.36 22.76 20.15
C ILE A 749 -12.91 21.69 21.10
N ALA A 750 -14.11 21.91 21.63
CA ALA A 750 -14.82 20.92 22.42
C ALA A 750 -16.32 20.94 22.14
N VAL A 751 -16.98 19.80 22.29
CA VAL A 751 -18.44 19.71 22.22
C VAL A 751 -19.00 19.35 23.59
N ILE A 752 -19.96 20.15 24.08
CA ILE A 752 -20.76 19.84 25.26
C ILE A 752 -22.07 19.19 24.78
N PRO A 753 -22.33 17.91 25.12
CA PRO A 753 -23.58 17.25 24.73
C PRO A 753 -24.81 17.94 25.33
N ALA A 754 -25.94 17.84 24.63
CA ALA A 754 -27.22 18.43 25.05
C ALA A 754 -27.60 18.08 26.49
N ALA A 755 -27.35 16.85 26.92
CA ALA A 755 -27.65 16.36 28.26
C ALA A 755 -26.82 17.04 29.38
N GLN A 756 -25.68 17.64 29.04
CA GLN A 756 -24.78 18.34 29.96
C GLN A 756 -24.83 19.87 29.78
N SER A 757 -25.49 20.34 28.72
CA SER A 757 -25.59 21.75 28.38
C SER A 757 -26.64 22.49 29.23
N PRO A 758 -26.44 23.79 29.52
CA PRO A 758 -27.42 24.59 30.27
C PRO A 758 -28.72 24.87 29.51
N ASN A 759 -28.72 24.76 28.17
CA ASN A 759 -29.89 25.02 27.32
C ASN A 759 -30.52 23.74 26.74
N GLY A 760 -30.03 22.56 27.11
CA GLY A 760 -30.52 21.27 26.59
C GLY A 760 -30.21 21.05 25.10
N LYS A 761 -29.18 21.70 24.56
CA LYS A 761 -28.74 21.60 23.15
C LYS A 761 -27.24 21.36 23.09
N ASP A 762 -26.77 20.61 22.09
CA ASP A 762 -25.33 20.43 21.91
C ASP A 762 -24.66 21.80 21.67
N LEU A 763 -23.53 22.05 22.34
CA LEU A 763 -22.77 23.29 22.23
C LEU A 763 -21.37 23.01 21.71
N LEU A 764 -20.91 23.81 20.76
CA LEU A 764 -19.53 23.85 20.29
C LEU A 764 -18.79 24.99 21.00
N LEU A 765 -17.68 24.66 21.65
CA LEU A 765 -16.73 25.59 22.25
C LEU A 765 -15.51 25.71 21.35
N VAL A 766 -15.06 26.94 21.10
CA VAL A 766 -13.87 27.23 20.29
C VAL A 766 -13.04 28.28 21.00
N SER A 767 -11.86 27.91 21.50
CA SER A 767 -10.88 28.88 22.00
C SER A 767 -10.11 29.47 20.83
N ASN A 768 -9.95 30.79 20.82
CA ASN A 768 -9.28 31.50 19.74
C ASN A 768 -8.02 32.17 20.30
N GLU A 769 -6.84 31.67 19.96
CA GLU A 769 -5.58 31.97 20.66
C GLU A 769 -5.15 33.43 20.51
N VAL A 770 -5.03 33.89 19.27
CA VAL A 770 -4.51 35.24 18.98
C VAL A 770 -5.47 36.32 19.47
N SER A 771 -6.78 36.11 19.27
CA SER A 771 -7.83 37.05 19.73
C SER A 771 -8.14 36.94 21.23
N LYS A 772 -7.83 35.79 21.86
CA LYS A 772 -8.06 35.47 23.28
C LYS A 772 -9.55 35.37 23.65
N ASP A 773 -10.39 35.05 22.68
CA ASP A 773 -11.84 34.88 22.83
C ASP A 773 -12.23 33.40 22.93
N LEU A 774 -13.30 33.10 23.69
CA LEU A 774 -13.96 31.79 23.71
C LEU A 774 -15.33 31.93 23.04
N GLU A 775 -15.50 31.34 21.87
CA GLU A 775 -16.80 31.26 21.21
C GLU A 775 -17.60 30.06 21.73
N ILE A 776 -18.89 30.28 21.99
CA ILE A 776 -19.85 29.25 22.38
C ILE A 776 -20.98 29.27 21.35
N LYS A 777 -21.06 28.24 20.52
CA LYS A 777 -22.06 28.13 19.43
C LYS A 777 -23.02 26.99 19.74
N GLN A 778 -24.32 27.25 19.62
CA GLN A 778 -25.32 26.18 19.69
C GLN A 778 -25.30 25.37 18.38
N ILE A 779 -25.20 24.06 18.48
CA ILE A 779 -25.29 23.17 17.33
C ILE A 779 -26.76 22.92 17.04
N ASN A 780 -27.20 23.38 15.87
CA ASN A 780 -28.55 23.14 15.35
C ASN A 780 -28.43 22.16 14.19
N PRO A 781 -28.62 20.84 14.41
CA PRO A 781 -28.64 19.90 13.31
C PRO A 781 -29.77 20.29 12.36
N SER A 782 -29.41 20.80 11.19
CA SER A 782 -30.35 21.12 10.13
C SER A 782 -30.45 19.91 9.22
N PHE A 783 -31.67 19.43 9.01
CA PHE A 783 -31.97 18.38 8.06
C PHE A 783 -32.34 19.04 6.73
N SER A 784 -31.52 18.83 5.70
CA SER A 784 -31.87 19.16 4.32
C SER A 784 -32.20 17.87 3.58
N LEU A 785 -33.44 17.75 3.10
CA LEU A 785 -33.90 16.65 2.23
C LEU A 785 -33.93 17.17 0.79
N GLN A 786 -33.11 16.59 -0.08
CA GLN A 786 -33.24 16.78 -1.52
C GLN A 786 -34.26 15.77 -2.03
N ILE A 787 -35.28 16.23 -2.75
CA ILE A 787 -36.23 15.34 -3.44
C ILE A 787 -35.98 15.50 -4.92
N LEU A 788 -35.45 14.45 -5.54
CA LEU A 788 -35.32 14.35 -6.99
C LEU A 788 -36.54 13.59 -7.51
N HIS A 789 -37.56 14.34 -7.92
CA HIS A 789 -38.79 13.79 -8.48
C HIS A 789 -38.79 14.01 -10.00
N TYR A 790 -38.95 12.92 -10.74
CA TYR A 790 -39.03 12.98 -12.19
C TYR A 790 -40.37 12.48 -12.71
N TYR A 791 -40.87 13.13 -13.77
CA TYR A 791 -42.08 12.78 -14.48
C TYR A 791 -41.73 12.46 -15.94
N GLY A 792 -42.02 11.25 -16.39
CA GLY A 792 -41.77 10.80 -17.76
C GLY A 792 -43.04 10.88 -18.62
N GLU A 793 -42.90 11.18 -19.91
CA GLU A 793 -43.95 10.93 -20.89
C GLU A 793 -43.75 9.55 -21.54
N SER A 794 -44.79 8.72 -21.58
CA SER A 794 -44.74 7.45 -22.32
C SER A 794 -44.63 7.69 -23.82
N GLY A 795 -43.64 7.06 -24.49
CA GLY A 795 -43.46 7.12 -25.95
C GLY A 795 -42.00 7.06 -26.43
N THR A 796 -41.80 7.20 -27.74
CA THR A 796 -40.46 7.17 -28.38
C THR A 796 -39.51 8.28 -27.92
N LEU A 797 -40.03 9.35 -27.32
CA LEU A 797 -39.22 10.43 -26.74
C LEU A 797 -38.58 9.99 -25.42
N GLY A 798 -39.32 9.25 -24.58
CA GLY A 798 -38.85 8.74 -23.28
C GLY A 798 -37.63 7.81 -23.39
N ILE A 799 -37.58 6.95 -24.41
CA ILE A 799 -36.42 6.08 -24.67
C ILE A 799 -35.15 6.90 -25.00
N LYS A 800 -35.30 8.07 -25.64
CA LYS A 800 -34.17 8.93 -25.99
C LYS A 800 -33.72 9.83 -24.84
N THR A 801 -34.62 10.23 -23.95
CA THR A 801 -34.33 11.13 -22.84
C THR A 801 -33.98 10.41 -21.54
N ALA A 802 -34.29 9.11 -21.41
CA ALA A 802 -33.98 8.31 -20.22
C ALA A 802 -32.48 8.31 -19.84
N PRO A 803 -31.51 8.16 -20.76
CA PRO A 803 -30.09 8.24 -20.40
C PRO A 803 -29.67 9.63 -19.93
N ILE A 804 -30.27 10.68 -20.48
CA ILE A 804 -30.01 12.07 -20.07
C ILE A 804 -30.57 12.31 -18.66
N MET A 805 -31.76 11.76 -18.37
CA MET A 805 -32.37 11.84 -17.05
C MET A 805 -31.56 11.05 -16.01
N GLY A 806 -31.11 9.84 -16.35
CA GLY A 806 -30.19 9.07 -15.50
C GLY A 806 -28.93 9.86 -15.17
N ALA A 807 -28.30 10.46 -16.19
CA ALA A 807 -27.12 11.32 -15.98
C ALA A 807 -27.40 12.59 -15.15
N LEU A 808 -28.64 13.10 -15.13
CA LEU A 808 -29.02 14.22 -14.26
C LEU A 808 -29.24 13.75 -12.82
N ILE A 809 -29.87 12.60 -12.60
CA ILE A 809 -30.05 12.02 -11.27
C ILE A 809 -28.67 11.70 -10.68
N ASP A 810 -27.81 10.99 -11.42
CA ASP A 810 -26.43 10.67 -11.00
C ASP A 810 -25.58 11.92 -10.72
N LYS A 811 -25.91 13.05 -11.35
CA LYS A 811 -25.21 14.33 -11.12
C LYS A 811 -25.70 15.07 -9.89
N PHE A 812 -26.93 14.80 -9.44
CA PHE A 812 -27.59 15.56 -8.39
C PHE A 812 -27.79 14.76 -7.10
N ASP A 813 -27.80 13.43 -7.16
CA ASP A 813 -28.14 12.58 -6.01
C ASP A 813 -27.09 12.62 -4.90
N ASP A 814 -25.86 12.97 -5.26
CA ASP A 814 -24.69 13.14 -4.40
C ASP A 814 -24.58 14.54 -3.78
N GLN A 815 -25.40 15.51 -4.21
CA GLN A 815 -25.32 16.89 -3.71
C GLN A 815 -25.76 17.02 -2.26
N PHE A 816 -26.62 16.11 -1.77
CA PHE A 816 -27.09 16.10 -0.39
C PHE A 816 -27.14 14.67 0.15
N ALA A 817 -26.68 14.48 1.39
CA ALA A 817 -26.69 13.17 2.03
C ALA A 817 -28.09 12.59 2.31
N ASN A 818 -29.15 13.40 2.18
CA ASN A 818 -30.54 12.94 2.30
C ASN A 818 -31.26 13.19 0.97
N THR A 819 -30.85 12.49 -0.09
CA THR A 819 -31.57 12.52 -1.36
C THR A 819 -32.59 11.40 -1.42
N LEU A 820 -33.85 11.75 -1.65
CA LEU A 820 -34.91 10.82 -1.99
C LEU A 820 -35.22 10.94 -3.49
N VAL A 821 -34.94 9.88 -4.24
CA VAL A 821 -35.29 9.78 -5.67
C VAL A 821 -36.66 9.12 -5.77
N ILE A 822 -37.61 9.77 -6.43
CA ILE A 822 -39.00 9.29 -6.58
C ILE A 822 -39.29 9.09 -8.07
N GLY A 823 -39.78 7.89 -8.44
CA GLY A 823 -40.11 7.52 -9.82
C GLY A 823 -41.60 7.40 -10.11
N GLU A 824 -41.96 7.17 -11.39
CA GLU A 824 -43.35 6.89 -11.77
C GLU A 824 -43.86 5.61 -11.09
N GLY A 825 -44.98 5.72 -10.36
CA GLY A 825 -45.64 4.61 -9.67
C GLY A 825 -45.69 4.76 -8.15
N ASP A 826 -44.81 5.60 -7.58
CA ASP A 826 -44.76 5.89 -6.15
C ASP A 826 -45.90 6.86 -5.77
N SER A 827 -47.11 6.33 -5.60
CA SER A 827 -48.32 7.12 -5.31
C SER A 827 -48.38 7.62 -3.86
N PHE A 828 -47.38 7.33 -3.04
CA PHE A 828 -47.32 7.64 -1.62
C PHE A 828 -45.87 7.70 -1.13
N ILE A 829 -45.57 8.69 -0.29
CA ILE A 829 -44.33 8.81 0.48
C ILE A 829 -44.65 8.31 1.90
N PRO A 830 -44.04 7.20 2.39
CA PRO A 830 -44.22 6.73 3.77
C PRO A 830 -43.85 7.74 4.86
#